data_AF-A0A1E3BCC7-F1
#
_entry.id   AF-A0A1E3BCC7-F1
#
_cell.length_a   1.000
_cell.length_b   1.000
_cell.length_c   1.000
_cell.angle_alpha   90.00
_cell.angle_beta   90.00
_cell.angle_gamma   90.00
#
_symmetry.space_group_name_H-M   'P 1'
#
loop_
_entity.id
_entity.type
_entity.pdbx_description
1 polymer ?
#
loop_
_entity_poly.entity_id
_entity_poly.type
_entity_poly.pdbx_seq_one_letter_code
_entity_poly.pdbx_strand_id
1 'polypeptide(L)'
;MSTTITTNVSNYGAQGYGDPSHTMKALTWQGKNSVKLVETTRPTIIDEGDVILKVTGSTICGSDLHLFHDAISDLQKGDILGHEFCGIIASVGPAVKKVKVGDRAVASFQIACGKCYYCKKGLSSMCERTNSSEHASKLYGRRTAGMFGYSHFTGGFAGGQAEYVRVPYGDVNLLQLPDDVPDEKGLYLSDVLGTSWNAVVDTGVEQGDTVAIWGAGPIGQMVAEFSFFHGANRVILIDGGHGKWRLDFVKKILPKLETVEYTNLPKGESVTSTLKKMCDGRGPDVAIECAAGEYTKGWAHYFERLLGMETDTSELLNEMITSVRAFGRCGVTGVYTGYCNHFNIGSLMETGIRLTGNGQSPLQKYWKDLLKYIQEEKIYPLHMVTHRFKLEDMETVYDLFNKREPGLHPPVWKVAKGILLRKPNKPDYTAVKAYRVISLLNCLGKVVEKVAADAIARTMGVLHPGQMGGRKQRSAIDAVACLIQNTHEAWKLQQLVGALFLDLQIDNTQCPAHPVPQGSPVSPILFIIYLSGVFDAIERRVNGIQCLSFADDIGLLAPGYSVREVCKKLQEAAKVAIEWGHGSVVQFDAGKTEAVLLTRKQGRELKDQIQRAQVEVDGHCVPFNLEATLCPSTWRQHDGLGSGLTLG
;
A
#
# COMPACT_ATOMS: atom_id res chain seq x y z
N MET A 1 34.08 29.46 -11.68
CA MET A 1 34.24 30.08 -10.33
C MET A 1 34.96 29.07 -9.44
N SER A 2 35.89 29.53 -8.59
CA SER A 2 36.51 28.65 -7.58
C SER A 2 35.46 28.16 -6.58
N THR A 3 35.53 26.89 -6.18
CA THR A 3 34.67 26.32 -5.14
C THR A 3 34.92 27.03 -3.81
N THR A 4 33.84 27.41 -3.12
CA THR A 4 33.92 28.15 -1.85
C THR A 4 33.74 27.25 -0.63
N ILE A 5 33.51 25.95 -0.82
CA ILE A 5 33.49 25.03 0.31
C ILE A 5 34.90 24.65 0.70
N THR A 6 35.20 24.95 1.95
CA THR A 6 36.46 24.68 2.64
C THR A 6 36.45 23.35 3.39
N THR A 7 35.29 22.73 3.65
CA THR A 7 35.20 21.54 4.51
C THR A 7 34.06 20.55 4.13
N ASN A 8 34.28 19.73 3.10
CA ASN A 8 33.41 18.56 2.86
C ASN A 8 33.78 17.46 3.86
N VAL A 9 32.90 17.16 4.80
CA VAL A 9 33.15 16.18 5.87
C VAL A 9 32.16 15.04 5.73
N SER A 10 32.64 13.85 5.37
CA SER A 10 31.82 12.64 5.19
C SER A 10 31.71 11.80 6.47
N ASN A 11 32.66 11.98 7.40
CA ASN A 11 32.62 11.40 8.74
C ASN A 11 33.37 12.29 9.74
N TYR A 12 32.64 12.83 10.72
CA TYR A 12 33.18 13.82 11.67
C TYR A 12 34.33 13.27 12.54
N GLY A 13 34.18 12.07 13.09
CA GLY A 13 35.18 11.48 13.98
C GLY A 13 36.42 11.03 13.22
N ALA A 14 36.24 10.35 12.09
CA ALA A 14 37.35 9.86 11.29
C ALA A 14 38.22 10.99 10.70
N GLN A 15 37.63 12.16 10.46
CA GLN A 15 38.30 13.31 9.84
C GLN A 15 38.69 14.41 10.84
N GLY A 16 38.49 14.18 12.16
CA GLY A 16 38.95 15.11 13.21
C GLY A 16 38.11 16.38 13.37
N TYR A 17 36.86 16.35 12.93
CA TYR A 17 35.93 17.49 12.94
C TYR A 17 34.80 17.39 13.97
N GLY A 18 34.73 16.27 14.69
CA GLY A 18 33.73 16.09 15.74
C GLY A 18 34.23 16.48 17.13
N ASP A 19 33.28 16.64 18.05
CA ASP A 19 33.54 16.90 19.46
C ASP A 19 34.03 15.61 20.14
N PRO A 20 35.29 15.53 20.61
CA PRO A 20 35.82 14.33 21.24
C PRO A 20 35.17 14.01 22.59
N SER A 21 34.45 14.95 23.20
CA SER A 21 33.78 14.76 24.49
C SER A 21 32.38 14.16 24.38
N HIS A 22 31.79 14.15 23.18
CA HIS A 22 30.43 13.65 22.98
C HIS A 22 30.34 12.74 21.75
N THR A 23 29.82 11.53 21.97
CA THR A 23 29.54 10.58 20.89
C THR A 23 28.09 10.63 20.43
N MET A 24 27.85 10.02 19.27
CA MET A 24 26.56 9.74 18.68
C MET A 24 26.61 8.44 17.87
N LYS A 25 25.45 7.84 17.63
CA LYS A 25 25.27 6.77 16.65
C LYS A 25 25.06 7.35 15.26
N ALA A 26 25.70 6.74 14.26
CA ALA A 26 25.54 7.08 12.85
C ALA A 26 25.64 5.82 11.98
N LEU A 27 24.79 5.71 10.96
CA LEU A 27 24.87 4.62 9.99
C LEU A 27 25.94 4.95 8.97
N THR A 28 26.87 4.01 8.78
CA THR A 28 27.98 4.16 7.84
C THR A 28 27.98 3.07 6.79
N TRP A 29 28.43 3.42 5.59
CA TRP A 29 28.67 2.44 4.55
C TRP A 29 29.94 1.63 4.84
N GLN A 30 29.89 0.30 4.69
CA GLN A 30 30.97 -0.61 5.04
C GLN A 30 31.54 -1.40 3.84
N GLY A 31 31.04 -1.13 2.64
CA GLY A 31 31.30 -1.90 1.45
C GLY A 31 29.99 -2.31 0.77
N LYS A 32 30.11 -2.86 -0.44
CA LYS A 32 28.98 -3.40 -1.20
C LYS A 32 28.13 -4.33 -0.34
N ASN A 33 26.82 -4.07 -0.32
CA ASN A 33 25.79 -4.75 0.45
C ASN A 33 26.01 -4.74 1.98
N SER A 34 26.72 -3.74 2.50
CA SER A 34 27.04 -3.67 3.93
C SER A 34 26.96 -2.25 4.47
N VAL A 35 26.13 -2.06 5.50
CA VAL A 35 26.07 -0.85 6.32
C VAL A 35 26.22 -1.25 7.78
N LYS A 36 26.74 -0.33 8.59
CA LYS A 36 26.91 -0.58 10.02
C LYS A 36 26.63 0.67 10.83
N LEU A 37 25.87 0.51 11.91
CA LEU A 37 25.69 1.53 12.91
C LEU A 37 26.94 1.59 13.78
N VAL A 38 27.58 2.74 13.82
CA VAL A 38 28.81 2.96 14.59
C VAL A 38 28.62 4.10 15.57
N GLU A 39 29.35 4.04 16.68
CA GLU A 39 29.54 5.22 17.51
C GLU A 39 30.65 6.09 16.91
N THR A 40 30.38 7.37 16.74
CA THR A 40 31.31 8.39 16.26
C THR A 40 31.12 9.69 17.06
N THR A 41 32.02 10.66 16.91
CA THR A 41 31.91 11.95 17.59
C THR A 41 30.80 12.81 16.99
N ARG A 42 30.10 13.60 17.81
CA ARG A 42 29.09 14.57 17.33
C ARG A 42 29.74 15.63 16.43
N PRO A 43 29.02 16.12 15.40
CA PRO A 43 29.52 17.22 14.58
C PRO A 43 29.66 18.51 15.38
N THR A 44 30.61 19.36 14.98
CA THR A 44 30.78 20.72 15.49
C THR A 44 30.48 21.74 14.40
N ILE A 45 30.33 23.01 14.79
CA ILE A 45 30.29 24.13 13.84
C ILE A 45 31.69 24.28 13.25
N ILE A 46 31.82 24.11 11.94
CA ILE A 46 33.10 24.22 11.22
C ILE A 46 33.17 25.55 10.47
N ASP A 47 32.12 25.86 9.71
CA ASP A 47 31.96 27.10 8.97
C ASP A 47 30.91 28.00 9.64
N GLU A 48 31.06 29.32 9.54
CA GLU A 48 30.23 30.28 10.27
C GLU A 48 28.72 30.18 9.95
N GLY A 49 28.36 29.66 8.78
CA GLY A 49 26.98 29.49 8.32
C GLY A 49 26.38 28.11 8.61
N ASP A 50 27.07 27.26 9.37
CA ASP A 50 26.61 25.92 9.71
C ASP A 50 25.49 25.92 10.74
N VAL A 51 24.68 24.88 10.69
CA VAL A 51 23.73 24.50 11.74
C VAL A 51 23.97 23.05 12.11
N ILE A 52 23.93 22.71 13.41
CA ILE A 52 23.85 21.31 13.84
C ILE A 52 22.39 20.99 14.15
N LEU A 53 21.85 19.99 13.46
CA LEU A 53 20.55 19.42 13.76
C LEU A 53 20.71 18.19 14.65
N LYS A 54 19.89 18.10 15.70
CA LYS A 54 19.57 16.86 16.38
C LYS A 54 18.45 16.18 15.60
N VAL A 55 18.75 15.08 14.94
CA VAL A 55 17.82 14.39 14.05
C VAL A 55 16.67 13.81 14.87
N THR A 56 15.44 14.06 14.43
CA THR A 56 14.22 13.48 15.01
C THR A 56 13.60 12.41 14.12
N GLY A 57 13.89 12.46 12.81
CA GLY A 57 13.53 11.43 11.85
C GLY A 57 14.40 11.47 10.61
N SER A 58 14.67 10.28 10.06
CA SER A 58 15.34 10.09 8.77
C SER A 58 14.75 8.87 8.06
N THR A 59 14.87 8.80 6.73
CA THR A 59 14.35 7.71 5.91
C THR A 59 15.45 7.00 5.13
N ILE A 60 15.08 5.90 4.48
CA ILE A 60 15.90 5.22 3.48
C ILE A 60 15.29 5.53 2.12
N CYS A 61 16.06 6.17 1.25
CA CYS A 61 15.65 6.47 -0.10
C CYS A 61 15.96 5.28 -1.03
N GLY A 62 15.28 5.20 -2.18
CA GLY A 62 15.67 4.28 -3.25
C GLY A 62 17.11 4.52 -3.72
N SER A 63 17.57 5.77 -3.70
CA SER A 63 18.93 6.15 -4.08
C SER A 63 20.00 5.68 -3.08
N ASP A 64 19.64 5.47 -1.81
CA ASP A 64 20.55 4.85 -0.83
C ASP A 64 20.85 3.39 -1.18
N LEU A 65 19.97 2.70 -1.92
CA LEU A 65 20.25 1.35 -2.40
C LEU A 65 21.29 1.34 -3.53
N HIS A 66 21.39 2.39 -4.34
CA HIS A 66 22.47 2.54 -5.33
C HIS A 66 23.84 2.64 -4.63
N LEU A 67 23.90 3.36 -3.50
CA LEU A 67 25.08 3.39 -2.62
C LEU A 67 25.34 2.03 -1.97
N PHE A 68 24.29 1.39 -1.44
CA PHE A 68 24.38 0.06 -0.83
C PHE A 68 24.96 -0.97 -1.80
N HIS A 69 24.58 -0.91 -3.09
CA HIS A 69 25.06 -1.82 -4.13
C HIS A 69 26.42 -1.44 -4.74
N ASP A 70 27.04 -0.34 -4.29
CA ASP A 70 28.30 0.20 -4.81
C ASP A 70 28.22 0.58 -6.31
N ALA A 71 27.07 1.12 -6.71
CA ALA A 71 26.81 1.52 -8.09
C ALA A 71 27.14 2.99 -8.37
N ILE A 72 27.28 3.81 -7.33
CA ILE A 72 27.72 5.20 -7.43
C ILE A 72 29.21 5.27 -7.09
N SER A 73 30.00 5.87 -7.98
CA SER A 73 31.44 6.01 -7.80
C SER A 73 31.83 6.86 -6.59
N ASP A 74 33.07 6.69 -6.15
CA ASP A 74 33.73 7.51 -5.12
C ASP A 74 33.08 7.44 -3.73
N LEU A 75 32.40 6.36 -3.38
CA LEU A 75 31.92 6.10 -2.02
C LEU A 75 33.04 5.46 -1.19
N GLN A 76 33.22 5.88 0.06
CA GLN A 76 34.29 5.42 0.92
C GLN A 76 33.76 4.68 2.15
N LYS A 77 34.50 3.66 2.57
CA LYS A 77 34.19 2.92 3.80
C LYS A 77 34.22 3.88 4.99
N GLY A 78 33.12 3.92 5.74
CA GLY A 78 32.96 4.79 6.91
C GLY A 78 32.19 6.08 6.62
N ASP A 79 31.81 6.37 5.37
CA ASP A 79 30.96 7.51 5.06
C ASP A 79 29.59 7.36 5.75
N ILE A 80 29.13 8.43 6.41
CA ILE A 80 27.82 8.47 7.08
C ILE A 80 26.72 8.70 6.04
N LEU A 81 25.70 7.85 6.00
CA LEU A 81 24.66 7.84 4.97
C LEU A 81 23.41 8.68 5.32
N GLY A 82 22.54 8.86 4.32
CA GLY A 82 21.19 9.40 4.46
C GLY A 82 21.05 10.87 4.11
N HIS A 83 20.17 11.19 3.17
CA HIS A 83 19.92 12.56 2.69
C HIS A 83 18.51 13.06 2.97
N GLU A 84 17.70 12.26 3.63
CA GLU A 84 16.33 12.59 3.99
C GLU A 84 16.22 12.67 5.51
N PHE A 85 16.15 13.88 6.06
CA PHE A 85 16.09 14.07 7.52
C PHE A 85 15.46 15.40 7.94
N CYS A 86 14.89 15.38 9.13
CA CYS A 86 14.45 16.55 9.87
C CYS A 86 14.90 16.45 11.32
N GLY A 87 14.85 17.57 12.04
CA GLY A 87 15.33 17.62 13.40
C GLY A 87 15.08 18.94 14.11
N ILE A 88 15.62 19.01 15.32
CA ILE A 88 15.62 20.21 16.15
C ILE A 88 17.01 20.84 16.08
N ILE A 89 17.07 22.15 15.88
CA ILE A 89 18.33 22.88 15.84
C ILE A 89 19.00 22.84 17.22
N ALA A 90 20.18 22.22 17.27
CA ALA A 90 20.98 22.04 18.47
C ALA A 90 22.01 23.16 18.65
N SER A 91 22.63 23.62 17.56
CA SER A 91 23.55 24.75 17.56
C SER A 91 23.55 25.48 16.21
N VAL A 92 23.94 26.75 16.23
CA VAL A 92 24.02 27.61 15.04
C VAL A 92 25.37 28.32 14.99
N GLY A 93 25.92 28.46 13.79
CA GLY A 93 27.11 29.27 13.55
C GLY A 93 26.81 30.77 13.60
N PRO A 94 27.84 31.62 13.82
CA PRO A 94 27.66 33.07 14.02
C PRO A 94 27.05 33.81 12.81
N ALA A 95 27.16 33.27 11.59
CA ALA A 95 26.60 33.87 10.39
C ALA A 95 25.14 33.46 10.11
N VAL A 96 24.58 32.50 10.84
CA VAL A 96 23.17 32.05 10.72
C VAL A 96 22.24 33.12 11.28
N LYS A 97 21.17 33.46 10.55
CA LYS A 97 20.22 34.53 10.92
C LYS A 97 18.74 34.14 10.84
N LYS A 98 18.36 33.10 10.09
CA LYS A 98 16.95 32.77 9.84
C LYS A 98 16.38 31.73 10.79
N VAL A 99 17.24 30.98 11.46
CA VAL A 99 16.84 29.88 12.36
C VAL A 99 17.61 29.98 13.67
N LYS A 100 17.04 29.44 14.76
CA LYS A 100 17.65 29.47 16.09
C LYS A 100 17.56 28.11 16.79
N VAL A 101 18.39 27.94 17.82
CA VAL A 101 18.37 26.75 18.70
C VAL A 101 16.95 26.50 19.21
N GLY A 102 16.50 25.26 19.12
CA GLY A 102 15.15 24.82 19.51
C GLY A 102 14.12 24.84 18.37
N ASP A 103 14.38 25.52 17.25
CA ASP A 103 13.47 25.45 16.09
C ASP A 103 13.49 24.03 15.49
N ARG A 104 12.34 23.57 15.01
CA ARG A 104 12.20 22.34 14.21
C ARG A 104 12.41 22.69 12.74
N ALA A 105 13.18 21.87 12.02
CA ALA A 105 13.45 22.10 10.60
C ALA A 105 13.64 20.80 9.83
N VAL A 106 13.27 20.83 8.56
CA VAL A 106 13.60 19.81 7.57
C VAL A 106 14.76 20.30 6.71
N ALA A 107 15.71 19.40 6.42
CA ALA A 107 16.86 19.72 5.59
C ALA A 107 16.61 19.31 4.14
N SER A 108 17.03 20.16 3.21
CA SER A 108 17.08 19.79 1.80
C SER A 108 18.15 18.72 1.55
N PHE A 109 17.85 17.65 0.80
CA PHE A 109 18.82 16.60 0.47
C PHE A 109 20.09 17.13 -0.22
N GLN A 110 19.93 18.19 -1.02
CA GLN A 110 21.00 18.90 -1.68
C GLN A 110 21.42 20.16 -0.94
N ILE A 111 22.71 20.49 -1.07
CA ILE A 111 23.36 21.62 -0.43
C ILE A 111 23.49 22.74 -1.45
N ALA A 112 22.82 23.86 -1.19
CA ALA A 112 22.87 25.05 -2.02
C ALA A 112 23.53 26.22 -1.26
N CYS A 113 24.26 27.07 -1.99
CA CYS A 113 24.93 28.25 -1.41
C CYS A 113 24.03 29.50 -1.34
N GLY A 114 22.89 29.50 -2.02
CA GLY A 114 21.94 30.62 -2.10
C GLY A 114 22.41 31.84 -2.91
N LYS A 115 23.65 31.85 -3.42
CA LYS A 115 24.27 33.06 -4.02
C LYS A 115 24.74 32.89 -5.47
N CYS A 116 24.98 31.66 -5.94
CA CYS A 116 25.46 31.42 -7.31
C CYS A 116 24.35 31.65 -8.35
N TYR A 117 24.69 31.57 -9.64
CA TYR A 117 23.76 31.85 -10.73
C TYR A 117 22.50 30.98 -10.66
N TYR A 118 22.67 29.66 -10.52
CA TYR A 118 21.56 28.72 -10.44
C TYR A 118 20.75 28.86 -9.16
N CYS A 119 21.41 29.07 -8.01
CA CYS A 119 20.71 29.33 -6.74
C CYS A 119 19.78 30.55 -6.82
N LYS A 120 20.25 31.65 -7.44
CA LYS A 120 19.42 32.86 -7.64
C LYS A 120 18.21 32.63 -8.54
N LYS A 121 18.26 31.62 -9.41
CA LYS A 121 17.14 31.19 -10.26
C LYS A 121 16.26 30.12 -9.61
N GLY A 122 16.52 29.74 -8.37
CA GLY A 122 15.81 28.64 -7.70
C GLY A 122 16.18 27.25 -8.22
N LEU A 123 17.29 27.11 -8.96
CA LEU A 123 17.78 25.83 -9.50
C LEU A 123 18.89 25.26 -8.59
N SER A 124 18.54 25.01 -7.34
CA SER A 124 19.49 24.69 -6.27
C SER A 124 20.27 23.39 -6.48
N SER A 125 19.74 22.44 -7.24
CA SER A 125 20.43 21.17 -7.60
C SER A 125 21.65 21.35 -8.50
N MET A 126 21.79 22.52 -9.11
CA MET A 126 22.94 22.91 -9.94
C MET A 126 23.81 23.97 -9.25
N CYS A 127 23.88 23.93 -7.92
CA CYS A 127 24.71 24.86 -7.17
C CYS A 127 26.19 24.73 -7.56
N GLU A 128 26.79 25.81 -8.03
CA GLU A 128 28.16 25.82 -8.58
C GLU A 128 29.26 25.77 -7.52
N ARG A 129 28.89 25.87 -6.24
CA ARG A 129 29.84 26.15 -5.15
C ARG A 129 30.00 25.01 -4.17
N THR A 130 29.15 23.99 -4.24
CA THR A 130 28.95 23.03 -3.16
C THR A 130 29.42 21.62 -3.46
N ASN A 131 29.64 21.27 -4.74
CA ASN A 131 30.30 20.02 -5.13
C ASN A 131 31.71 20.31 -5.65
N SER A 132 32.71 19.78 -4.96
CA SER A 132 34.12 19.89 -5.34
C SER A 132 34.57 18.82 -6.34
N SER A 133 33.77 17.77 -6.57
CA SER A 133 34.15 16.64 -7.42
C SER A 133 34.53 17.06 -8.84
N GLU A 134 35.80 16.89 -9.17
CA GLU A 134 36.27 17.05 -10.55
C GLU A 134 35.77 15.94 -11.45
N HIS A 135 35.61 14.73 -10.91
CA HIS A 135 35.11 13.57 -11.63
C HIS A 135 33.70 13.85 -12.17
N ALA A 136 32.76 14.22 -11.31
CA ALA A 136 31.40 14.58 -11.72
C ALA A 136 31.39 15.77 -12.69
N SER A 137 32.22 16.78 -12.42
CA SER A 137 32.31 17.98 -13.27
C SER A 137 32.76 17.65 -14.70
N LYS A 138 33.73 16.74 -14.85
CA LYS A 138 34.22 16.28 -16.15
C LYS A 138 33.16 15.42 -16.85
N LEU A 139 32.53 14.50 -16.13
CA LEU A 139 31.53 13.60 -16.68
C LEU A 139 30.29 14.36 -17.22
N TYR A 140 29.80 15.35 -16.48
CA TYR A 140 28.60 16.11 -16.85
C TYR A 140 28.87 17.42 -17.59
N GLY A 141 30.15 17.74 -17.82
CA GLY A 141 30.58 19.01 -18.41
C GLY A 141 30.27 20.26 -17.58
N ARG A 142 29.79 20.10 -16.34
CA ARG A 142 29.44 21.17 -15.39
C ARG A 142 29.38 20.64 -13.96
N ARG A 143 29.46 21.54 -12.98
CA ARG A 143 29.29 21.22 -11.55
C ARG A 143 27.81 21.01 -11.20
N THR A 144 27.55 20.08 -10.28
CA THR A 144 26.26 19.86 -9.63
C THR A 144 26.30 20.35 -8.17
N ALA A 145 25.16 20.33 -7.47
CA ALA A 145 25.12 20.61 -6.03
C ALA A 145 25.79 19.50 -5.21
N GLY A 146 26.15 19.83 -3.96
CA GLY A 146 26.58 18.82 -3.00
C GLY A 146 25.37 18.08 -2.45
N MET A 147 25.52 16.84 -2.00
CA MET A 147 24.43 16.07 -1.38
C MET A 147 24.86 15.50 -0.03
N PHE A 148 23.95 15.49 0.93
CA PHE A 148 24.16 14.84 2.22
C PHE A 148 24.23 13.33 2.05
N GLY A 149 25.02 12.64 2.87
CA GLY A 149 24.97 11.18 3.01
C GLY A 149 25.16 10.37 1.74
N TYR A 150 25.84 10.95 0.75
CA TYR A 150 26.06 10.39 -0.57
C TYR A 150 27.56 10.32 -0.85
N SER A 151 27.97 9.85 -2.03
CA SER A 151 29.39 9.64 -2.32
C SER A 151 30.17 10.94 -2.58
N HIS A 152 31.50 10.84 -2.60
CA HIS A 152 32.38 11.97 -2.94
C HIS A 152 32.21 12.48 -4.37
N PHE A 153 31.54 11.71 -5.24
CA PHE A 153 31.06 12.16 -6.55
C PHE A 153 30.13 13.39 -6.44
N THR A 154 29.42 13.50 -5.31
CA THR A 154 28.52 14.62 -4.96
C THR A 154 29.07 15.49 -3.82
N GLY A 155 30.38 15.47 -3.62
CA GLY A 155 31.08 16.32 -2.67
C GLY A 155 31.51 15.61 -1.39
N GLY A 156 30.83 14.54 -0.97
CA GLY A 156 31.23 13.77 0.22
C GLY A 156 30.88 14.46 1.53
N PHE A 157 29.58 14.63 1.78
CA PHE A 157 29.06 15.19 3.03
C PHE A 157 28.40 14.09 3.85
N ALA A 158 28.58 14.14 5.16
CA ALA A 158 27.94 13.23 6.09
C ALA A 158 26.42 13.40 6.06
N GLY A 159 25.71 12.28 6.14
CA GLY A 159 24.26 12.22 6.10
C GLY A 159 23.55 12.29 7.46
N GLY A 160 22.23 12.26 7.39
CA GLY A 160 21.30 12.37 8.51
C GLY A 160 20.75 11.06 9.06
N GLN A 161 21.21 9.88 8.58
CA GLN A 161 20.95 8.61 9.28
C GLN A 161 21.87 8.48 10.51
N ALA A 162 21.77 9.45 11.41
CA ALA A 162 22.57 9.64 12.60
C ALA A 162 21.77 10.42 13.65
N GLU A 163 22.26 10.49 14.89
CA GLU A 163 21.57 11.29 15.93
C GLU A 163 21.80 12.81 15.75
N TYR A 164 22.92 13.21 15.14
CA TYR A 164 23.22 14.61 14.83
C TYR A 164 23.87 14.74 13.45
N VAL A 165 23.59 15.85 12.78
CA VAL A 165 24.13 16.14 11.44
C VAL A 165 24.44 17.63 11.29
N ARG A 166 25.53 17.93 10.60
CA ARG A 166 25.92 19.28 10.21
C ARG A 166 25.23 19.65 8.90
N VAL A 167 24.58 20.80 8.88
CA VAL A 167 23.95 21.39 7.69
C VAL A 167 24.68 22.67 7.30
N PRO A 168 25.52 22.64 6.25
CA PRO A 168 26.16 23.85 5.72
C PRO A 168 25.15 24.83 5.13
N TYR A 169 25.44 26.13 5.24
CA TYR A 169 24.55 27.20 4.78
C TYR A 169 23.12 27.03 5.34
N GLY A 170 22.98 26.91 6.66
CA GLY A 170 21.70 26.59 7.32
C GLY A 170 20.54 27.51 6.92
N ASP A 171 20.80 28.80 6.72
CA ASP A 171 19.81 29.80 6.25
C ASP A 171 19.26 29.54 4.82
N VAL A 172 19.86 28.63 4.07
CA VAL A 172 19.48 28.26 2.70
C VAL A 172 18.91 26.86 2.64
N ASN A 173 19.48 25.92 3.39
CA ASN A 173 19.21 24.48 3.26
C ASN A 173 18.25 23.93 4.32
N LEU A 174 17.77 24.78 5.25
CA LEU A 174 16.74 24.43 6.22
C LEU A 174 15.43 25.15 5.92
N LEU A 175 14.35 24.38 5.95
CA LEU A 175 12.99 24.90 6.02
C LEU A 175 12.45 24.64 7.44
N GLN A 176 12.09 25.70 8.15
CA GLN A 176 11.49 25.59 9.46
C GLN A 176 10.13 24.89 9.37
N LEU A 177 9.89 23.90 10.22
CA LEU A 177 8.61 23.22 10.34
C LEU A 177 7.76 23.96 11.38
N PRO A 178 6.54 24.39 11.03
CA PRO A 178 5.62 25.01 11.98
C PRO A 178 5.03 23.98 12.96
N ASP A 179 4.47 24.46 14.07
CA ASP A 179 3.98 23.60 15.16
C ASP A 179 2.83 22.68 14.72
N ASP A 180 2.02 23.12 13.76
CA ASP A 180 0.88 22.38 13.19
C ASP A 180 1.29 21.28 12.20
N VAL A 181 2.56 21.21 11.80
CA VAL A 181 3.09 20.15 10.93
C VAL A 181 4.00 19.23 11.73
N PRO A 182 3.58 17.99 12.06
CA PRO A 182 4.43 17.00 12.71
C PRO A 182 5.70 16.70 11.90
N ASP A 183 6.80 16.41 12.60
CA ASP A 183 8.11 16.10 11.97
C ASP A 183 7.97 15.03 10.90
N GLU A 184 7.25 13.94 11.19
CA GLU A 184 7.07 12.83 10.25
C GLU A 184 6.37 13.25 8.94
N LYS A 185 5.41 14.20 8.99
CA LYS A 185 4.78 14.73 7.76
C LYS A 185 5.74 15.66 7.02
N GLY A 186 6.42 16.54 7.76
CA GLY A 186 7.34 17.52 7.21
C GLY A 186 8.63 16.91 6.65
N LEU A 187 9.05 15.75 7.16
CA LEU A 187 10.28 15.06 6.78
C LEU A 187 10.39 14.89 5.27
N TYR A 188 9.31 14.45 4.60
CA TYR A 188 9.32 14.15 3.17
C TYR A 188 9.47 15.39 2.26
N LEU A 189 9.42 16.60 2.83
CA LEU A 189 9.86 17.82 2.15
C LEU A 189 11.39 17.87 1.98
N SER A 190 12.15 16.94 2.55
CA SER A 190 13.60 16.83 2.36
C SER A 190 14.00 16.33 0.99
N ASP A 191 13.13 15.53 0.32
CA ASP A 191 13.39 14.92 -0.98
C ASP A 191 12.07 14.53 -1.69
N VAL A 192 11.46 13.39 -1.29
CA VAL A 192 10.42 12.69 -2.08
C VAL A 192 9.34 13.61 -2.64
N LEU A 193 8.76 14.49 -1.82
CA LEU A 193 7.68 15.37 -2.27
C LEU A 193 8.18 16.37 -3.32
N GLY A 194 9.36 16.96 -3.11
CA GLY A 194 9.96 17.88 -4.07
C GLY A 194 10.39 17.19 -5.35
N THR A 195 10.90 15.97 -5.27
CA THR A 195 11.33 15.20 -6.44
C THR A 195 10.15 14.76 -7.29
N SER A 196 9.12 14.19 -6.68
CA SER A 196 7.90 13.81 -7.40
C SER A 196 7.15 15.01 -7.97
N TRP A 197 7.10 16.14 -7.25
CA TRP A 197 6.48 17.36 -7.76
C TRP A 197 7.24 17.91 -8.97
N ASN A 198 8.57 17.95 -8.89
CA ASN A 198 9.41 18.38 -10.02
C ASN A 198 9.20 17.48 -11.23
N ALA A 199 9.15 16.16 -11.04
CA ALA A 199 8.91 15.20 -12.13
C ALA A 199 7.61 15.50 -12.90
N VAL A 200 6.52 15.78 -12.19
CA VAL A 200 5.22 16.09 -12.80
C VAL A 200 5.23 17.44 -13.51
N VAL A 201 5.72 18.49 -12.83
CA VAL A 201 5.69 19.87 -13.36
C VAL A 201 6.65 20.05 -14.52
N ASP A 202 7.88 19.53 -14.41
CA ASP A 202 8.93 19.74 -15.41
C ASP A 202 8.74 18.86 -16.66
N THR A 203 8.13 17.69 -16.50
CA THR A 203 7.69 16.88 -17.66
C THR A 203 6.47 17.50 -18.35
N GLY A 204 5.76 18.39 -17.67
CA GLY A 204 4.62 19.13 -18.22
C GLY A 204 3.36 18.27 -18.31
N VAL A 205 2.95 17.67 -17.19
CA VAL A 205 1.62 17.05 -17.04
C VAL A 205 0.55 18.14 -17.04
N GLU A 206 -0.47 17.97 -17.86
CA GLU A 206 -1.54 18.93 -18.10
C GLU A 206 -2.93 18.33 -17.84
N GLN A 207 -3.94 19.20 -17.79
CA GLN A 207 -5.34 18.81 -17.64
C GLN A 207 -5.76 17.89 -18.79
N GLY A 208 -6.30 16.72 -18.44
CA GLY A 208 -6.80 15.74 -19.41
C GLY A 208 -5.80 14.68 -19.83
N ASP A 209 -4.52 14.80 -19.45
CA ASP A 209 -3.48 13.84 -19.82
C ASP A 209 -3.76 12.42 -19.28
N THR A 210 -3.34 11.42 -20.04
CA THR A 210 -3.07 10.06 -19.58
C THR A 210 -1.58 9.92 -19.28
N VAL A 211 -1.25 9.70 -18.01
CA VAL A 211 0.14 9.61 -17.53
C VAL A 211 0.50 8.17 -17.21
N ALA A 212 1.60 7.66 -17.76
CA ALA A 212 2.17 6.37 -17.42
C ALA A 212 3.46 6.53 -16.60
N ILE A 213 3.61 5.78 -15.50
CA ILE A 213 4.70 5.94 -14.54
C ILE A 213 5.41 4.60 -14.36
N TRP A 214 6.72 4.56 -14.57
CA TRP A 214 7.55 3.38 -14.37
C TRP A 214 8.15 3.37 -12.97
N GLY A 215 7.77 2.40 -12.15
CA GLY A 215 8.22 2.21 -10.78
C GLY A 215 7.19 2.68 -9.74
N ALA A 216 6.75 1.77 -8.87
CA ALA A 216 5.81 2.04 -7.77
C ALA A 216 6.51 2.23 -6.40
N GLY A 217 7.79 2.62 -6.41
CA GLY A 217 8.49 3.11 -5.22
C GLY A 217 7.96 4.47 -4.75
N PRO A 218 8.41 5.00 -3.59
CA PRO A 218 7.85 6.22 -2.98
C PRO A 218 7.70 7.40 -3.95
N ILE A 219 8.71 7.63 -4.81
CA ILE A 219 8.67 8.68 -5.84
C ILE A 219 7.50 8.47 -6.80
N GLY A 220 7.36 7.28 -7.39
CA GLY A 220 6.29 6.97 -8.35
C GLY A 220 4.89 7.01 -7.74
N GLN A 221 4.75 6.67 -6.45
CA GLN A 221 3.49 6.81 -5.72
C GLN A 221 3.07 8.29 -5.62
N MET A 222 4.00 9.16 -5.23
CA MET A 222 3.73 10.60 -5.15
C MET A 222 3.59 11.25 -6.53
N VAL A 223 4.30 10.77 -7.57
CA VAL A 223 4.09 11.21 -8.95
C VAL A 223 2.67 10.87 -9.40
N ALA A 224 2.12 9.70 -9.02
CA ALA A 224 0.75 9.35 -9.34
C ALA A 224 -0.27 10.30 -8.67
N GLU A 225 -0.10 10.56 -7.37
CA GLU A 225 -0.94 11.53 -6.63
C GLU A 225 -0.84 12.93 -7.25
N PHE A 226 0.37 13.40 -7.54
CA PHE A 226 0.59 14.74 -8.10
C PHE A 226 0.17 14.88 -9.55
N SER A 227 0.17 13.79 -10.33
CA SER A 227 -0.38 13.80 -11.69
C SER A 227 -1.88 14.07 -11.66
N PHE A 228 -2.62 13.40 -10.77
CA PHE A 228 -4.04 13.71 -10.54
C PHE A 228 -4.24 15.13 -10.00
N PHE A 229 -3.38 15.57 -9.08
CA PHE A 229 -3.40 16.95 -8.57
C PHE A 229 -3.28 17.99 -9.69
N HIS A 230 -2.48 17.71 -10.73
CA HIS A 230 -2.28 18.57 -11.90
C HIS A 230 -3.31 18.35 -13.02
N GLY A 231 -4.37 17.57 -12.77
CA GLY A 231 -5.49 17.44 -13.69
C GLY A 231 -5.40 16.29 -14.69
N ALA A 232 -4.44 15.36 -14.54
CA ALA A 232 -4.42 14.14 -15.34
C ALA A 232 -5.77 13.40 -15.20
N ASN A 233 -6.35 12.99 -16.33
CA ASN A 233 -7.61 12.25 -16.34
C ASN A 233 -7.40 10.78 -15.97
N ARG A 234 -6.26 10.22 -16.38
CA ARG A 234 -5.88 8.82 -16.15
C ARG A 234 -4.42 8.76 -15.73
N VAL A 235 -4.13 7.87 -14.79
CA VAL A 235 -2.76 7.57 -14.36
C VAL A 235 -2.60 6.06 -14.33
N ILE A 236 -1.52 5.57 -14.95
CA ILE A 236 -1.18 4.16 -15.09
C ILE A 236 0.18 3.92 -14.41
N LEU A 237 0.20 3.17 -13.32
CA LEU A 237 1.43 2.84 -12.59
C LEU A 237 1.95 1.45 -12.98
N ILE A 238 3.23 1.36 -13.30
CA ILE A 238 3.86 0.15 -13.85
C ILE A 238 4.94 -0.35 -12.88
N ASP A 239 4.81 -1.58 -12.39
CA ASP A 239 5.79 -2.26 -11.54
C ASP A 239 5.64 -3.79 -11.69
N GLY A 240 6.44 -4.61 -11.00
CA GLY A 240 6.41 -6.06 -11.16
C GLY A 240 7.41 -6.81 -10.29
N GLY A 241 7.49 -8.13 -10.50
CA GLY A 241 8.44 -9.01 -9.83
C GLY A 241 8.24 -9.04 -8.31
N HIS A 242 9.32 -8.84 -7.56
CA HIS A 242 9.28 -8.74 -6.09
C HIS A 242 8.55 -7.48 -5.61
N GLY A 243 8.47 -6.43 -6.44
CA GLY A 243 7.81 -5.16 -6.14
C GLY A 243 6.31 -5.13 -6.43
N LYS A 244 5.73 -6.18 -7.04
CA LYS A 244 4.34 -6.14 -7.53
C LYS A 244 3.29 -5.76 -6.48
N TRP A 245 3.52 -6.12 -5.22
CA TRP A 245 2.63 -5.80 -4.10
C TRP A 245 2.42 -4.29 -3.92
N ARG A 246 3.37 -3.46 -4.40
CA ARG A 246 3.27 -2.00 -4.38
C ARG A 246 2.12 -1.51 -5.24
N LEU A 247 1.80 -2.18 -6.34
CA LEU A 247 0.66 -1.81 -7.20
C LEU A 247 -0.65 -1.93 -6.42
N ASP A 248 -0.86 -3.06 -5.73
CA ASP A 248 -2.04 -3.27 -4.89
C ASP A 248 -2.09 -2.31 -3.70
N PHE A 249 -0.92 -2.01 -3.11
CA PHE A 249 -0.81 -1.05 -2.01
C PHE A 249 -1.26 0.35 -2.45
N VAL A 250 -0.74 0.86 -3.56
CA VAL A 250 -1.06 2.22 -4.03
C VAL A 250 -2.51 2.29 -4.49
N LYS A 251 -3.04 1.25 -5.14
CA LYS A 251 -4.43 1.21 -5.60
C LYS A 251 -5.44 1.28 -4.45
N LYS A 252 -5.09 0.81 -3.25
CA LYS A 252 -5.92 0.99 -2.04
C LYS A 252 -6.00 2.46 -1.60
N ILE A 253 -4.94 3.24 -1.85
CA ILE A 253 -4.85 4.66 -1.49
C ILE A 253 -5.47 5.52 -2.60
N LEU A 254 -5.21 5.17 -3.86
CA LEU A 254 -5.70 5.86 -5.06
C LEU A 254 -6.58 4.89 -5.88
N PRO A 255 -7.88 4.73 -5.56
CA PRO A 255 -8.75 3.75 -6.25
C PRO A 255 -8.93 3.98 -7.75
N LYS A 256 -8.73 5.22 -8.22
CA LYS A 256 -8.79 5.59 -9.65
C LYS A 256 -7.53 5.21 -10.42
N LEU A 257 -6.46 4.78 -9.74
CA LEU A 257 -5.20 4.42 -10.36
C LEU A 257 -5.36 3.13 -11.17
N GLU A 258 -4.91 3.18 -12.42
CA GLU A 258 -4.73 2.00 -13.26
C GLU A 258 -3.33 1.43 -13.04
N THR A 259 -3.17 0.14 -13.21
CA THR A 259 -1.90 -0.56 -12.88
C THR A 259 -1.54 -1.56 -13.96
N VAL A 260 -0.26 -1.66 -14.27
CA VAL A 260 0.30 -2.68 -15.17
C VAL A 260 1.37 -3.48 -14.42
N GLU A 261 1.09 -4.75 -14.16
CA GLU A 261 2.10 -5.68 -13.62
C GLU A 261 2.91 -6.29 -14.76
N TYR A 262 4.12 -5.78 -15.02
CA TYR A 262 4.89 -6.20 -16.20
C TYR A 262 5.34 -7.66 -16.16
N THR A 263 5.34 -8.30 -14.98
CA THR A 263 5.71 -9.72 -14.80
C THR A 263 4.59 -10.71 -15.11
N ASN A 264 3.34 -10.25 -15.22
CA ASN A 264 2.18 -11.09 -15.46
C ASN A 264 1.48 -10.74 -16.78
N LEU A 265 2.22 -10.14 -17.71
CA LEU A 265 1.68 -9.83 -19.04
C LEU A 265 1.46 -11.11 -19.85
N PRO A 266 0.40 -11.19 -20.67
CA PRO A 266 0.17 -12.32 -21.56
C PRO A 266 1.36 -12.56 -22.49
N LYS A 267 1.57 -13.82 -22.89
CA LYS A 267 2.67 -14.18 -23.79
C LYS A 267 2.58 -13.38 -25.09
N GLY A 268 3.68 -12.70 -25.45
CA GLY A 268 3.77 -11.86 -26.64
C GLY A 268 3.36 -10.41 -26.42
N GLU A 269 2.92 -10.03 -25.21
CA GLU A 269 2.67 -8.65 -24.83
C GLU A 269 3.86 -8.03 -24.10
N SER A 270 4.07 -6.74 -24.33
CA SER A 270 5.01 -5.89 -23.61
C SER A 270 4.27 -4.76 -22.89
N VAL A 271 4.96 -4.02 -22.02
CA VAL A 271 4.41 -2.80 -21.42
C VAL A 271 3.96 -1.84 -22.52
N THR A 272 4.77 -1.66 -23.57
CA THR A 272 4.43 -0.83 -24.74
C THR A 272 3.14 -1.26 -25.42
N SER A 273 2.98 -2.55 -25.74
CA SER A 273 1.74 -3.01 -26.40
C SER A 273 0.52 -2.88 -25.50
N THR A 274 0.70 -3.13 -24.20
CA THR A 274 -0.35 -3.02 -23.19
C THR A 274 -0.82 -1.57 -23.05
N LEU A 275 0.11 -0.62 -22.91
CA LEU A 275 -0.20 0.81 -22.82
C LEU A 275 -0.89 1.32 -24.08
N LYS A 276 -0.46 0.87 -25.27
CA LYS A 276 -1.16 1.21 -26.52
C LYS A 276 -2.59 0.70 -26.53
N LYS A 277 -2.85 -0.55 -26.12
CA LYS A 277 -4.22 -1.08 -26.00
C LYS A 277 -5.07 -0.28 -25.00
N MET A 278 -4.49 0.10 -23.87
CA MET A 278 -5.16 0.91 -22.84
C MET A 278 -5.46 2.34 -23.29
N CYS A 279 -4.77 2.84 -24.33
CA CYS A 279 -4.82 4.23 -24.79
C CYS A 279 -5.15 4.32 -26.29
N ASP A 280 -6.19 3.59 -26.72
CA ASP A 280 -6.76 3.66 -28.08
C ASP A 280 -5.74 3.49 -29.23
N GLY A 281 -4.74 2.63 -29.03
CA GLY A 281 -3.66 2.35 -29.99
C GLY A 281 -2.56 3.41 -30.05
N ARG A 282 -2.76 4.59 -29.44
CA ARG A 282 -1.83 5.73 -29.49
C ARG A 282 -0.75 5.66 -28.41
N GLY A 283 -1.12 5.22 -27.22
CA GLY A 283 -0.27 5.29 -26.03
C GLY A 283 -0.55 6.52 -25.16
N PRO A 284 0.02 6.60 -23.94
CA PRO A 284 -0.18 7.71 -23.01
C PRO A 284 0.37 9.03 -23.55
N ASP A 285 -0.14 10.15 -23.02
CA ASP A 285 0.31 11.51 -23.32
C ASP A 285 1.69 11.80 -22.70
N VAL A 286 1.91 11.25 -21.50
CA VAL A 286 3.09 11.48 -20.68
C VAL A 286 3.61 10.16 -20.14
N ALA A 287 4.94 9.97 -20.17
CA ALA A 287 5.64 8.91 -19.46
C ALA A 287 6.61 9.51 -18.43
N ILE A 288 6.64 8.99 -17.21
CA ILE A 288 7.59 9.41 -16.17
C ILE A 288 8.34 8.21 -15.62
N GLU A 289 9.67 8.27 -15.67
CA GLU A 289 10.59 7.24 -15.18
C GLU A 289 10.91 7.46 -13.70
N CYS A 290 10.58 6.50 -12.83
CA CYS A 290 10.76 6.56 -11.37
C CYS A 290 11.39 5.27 -10.77
N ALA A 291 12.07 4.46 -11.58
CA ALA A 291 12.65 3.16 -11.21
C ALA A 291 14.19 3.12 -11.21
N ALA A 292 14.84 3.95 -12.03
CA ALA A 292 16.28 4.04 -12.31
C ALA A 292 16.85 2.95 -13.25
N GLY A 293 17.97 3.30 -13.91
CA GLY A 293 18.63 2.49 -14.96
C GLY A 293 19.41 1.27 -14.47
N GLU A 294 19.47 1.03 -13.15
CA GLU A 294 20.19 -0.11 -12.56
C GLU A 294 19.50 -1.46 -12.72
N TYR A 295 18.22 -1.48 -13.10
CA TYR A 295 17.45 -2.71 -13.25
C TYR A 295 17.38 -3.11 -14.73
N THR A 296 18.35 -3.93 -15.17
CA THR A 296 18.37 -4.51 -16.52
C THR A 296 17.16 -5.44 -16.71
N LYS A 297 16.34 -5.20 -17.74
CA LYS A 297 15.29 -6.11 -18.20
C LYS A 297 15.84 -7.18 -19.16
N GLY A 298 16.86 -6.85 -19.95
CA GLY A 298 17.45 -7.74 -20.96
C GLY A 298 18.79 -8.38 -20.57
N TRP A 299 19.01 -9.62 -21.05
CA TRP A 299 20.26 -10.38 -20.83
C TRP A 299 21.48 -9.72 -21.51
N ALA A 300 21.32 -8.99 -22.62
CA ALA A 300 22.42 -8.33 -23.32
C ALA A 300 23.03 -7.18 -22.50
N HIS A 301 22.17 -6.26 -22.00
CA HIS A 301 22.59 -5.15 -21.15
C HIS A 301 23.15 -5.62 -19.79
N TYR A 302 22.68 -6.77 -19.28
CA TYR A 302 23.29 -7.40 -18.11
C TYR A 302 24.77 -7.75 -18.35
N PHE A 303 25.10 -8.35 -19.50
CA PHE A 303 26.49 -8.67 -19.83
C PHE A 303 27.33 -7.43 -20.15
N GLU A 304 26.78 -6.43 -20.83
CA GLU A 304 27.51 -5.18 -21.10
C GLU A 304 27.84 -4.42 -19.80
N ARG A 305 26.92 -4.37 -18.83
CA ARG A 305 27.18 -3.82 -17.50
C ARG A 305 28.17 -4.66 -16.70
N LEU A 306 28.08 -5.98 -16.78
CA LEU A 306 29.03 -6.88 -16.13
C LEU A 306 30.46 -6.72 -16.68
N LEU A 307 30.60 -6.42 -17.98
CA LEU A 307 31.86 -6.16 -18.65
C LEU A 307 32.31 -4.68 -18.55
N GLY A 308 31.52 -3.80 -17.92
CA GLY A 308 31.82 -2.37 -17.79
C GLY A 308 31.71 -1.57 -19.10
N MET A 309 31.07 -2.13 -20.13
CA MET A 309 30.83 -1.49 -21.43
C MET A 309 29.63 -0.53 -21.41
N GLU A 310 28.79 -0.62 -20.37
CA GLU A 310 27.65 0.26 -20.11
C GLU A 310 27.55 0.50 -18.60
N THR A 311 27.29 1.74 -18.15
CA THR A 311 27.07 2.04 -16.72
C THR A 311 25.59 2.06 -16.36
N ASP A 312 24.75 2.62 -17.25
CA ASP A 312 23.30 2.69 -17.09
C ASP A 312 22.59 2.16 -18.34
N THR A 313 21.41 1.55 -18.18
CA THR A 313 20.66 0.97 -19.31
C THR A 313 19.72 1.96 -20.00
N SER A 314 19.63 1.91 -21.34
CA SER A 314 18.63 2.69 -22.10
C SER A 314 17.25 2.02 -22.23
N GLU A 315 17.08 0.78 -21.73
CA GLU A 315 15.90 -0.06 -21.97
C GLU A 315 14.58 0.61 -21.53
N LEU A 316 14.53 1.14 -20.32
CA LEU A 316 13.33 1.84 -19.82
C LEU A 316 13.03 3.11 -20.62
N LEU A 317 14.05 3.88 -20.97
CA LEU A 317 13.88 5.09 -21.77
C LEU A 317 13.36 4.76 -23.17
N ASN A 318 13.89 3.71 -23.80
CA ASN A 318 13.41 3.22 -25.09
C ASN A 318 11.97 2.69 -25.00
N GLU A 319 11.63 1.96 -23.94
CA GLU A 319 10.26 1.48 -23.69
C GLU A 319 9.30 2.66 -23.52
N MET A 320 9.68 3.70 -22.77
CA MET A 320 8.87 4.92 -22.62
C MET A 320 8.68 5.65 -23.95
N ILE A 321 9.76 5.92 -24.68
CA ILE A 321 9.74 6.60 -25.99
C ILE A 321 8.83 5.85 -26.98
N THR A 322 8.87 4.52 -26.98
CA THR A 322 8.03 3.72 -27.90
C THR A 322 6.60 3.52 -27.40
N SER A 323 6.33 3.80 -26.12
CA SER A 323 5.01 3.69 -25.48
C SER A 323 4.17 4.95 -25.61
N VAL A 324 4.77 6.14 -25.44
CA VAL A 324 4.03 7.41 -25.53
C VAL A 324 3.52 7.65 -26.95
N ARG A 325 2.43 8.41 -27.07
CA ARG A 325 1.94 8.85 -28.38
C ARG A 325 2.94 9.76 -29.09
N ALA A 326 2.79 9.89 -30.41
CA ALA A 326 3.52 10.89 -31.18
C ALA A 326 3.33 12.29 -30.57
N PHE A 327 4.40 13.08 -30.54
CA PHE A 327 4.49 14.36 -29.83
C PHE A 327 4.15 14.28 -28.32
N GLY A 328 4.31 13.10 -27.71
CA GLY A 328 4.19 12.90 -26.27
C GLY A 328 5.42 13.41 -25.50
N ARG A 329 5.34 13.34 -24.17
CA ARG A 329 6.38 13.83 -23.24
C ARG A 329 6.91 12.70 -22.37
N CYS A 330 8.22 12.65 -22.18
CA CYS A 330 8.92 11.69 -21.34
C CYS A 330 9.77 12.44 -20.30
N GLY A 331 9.58 12.14 -19.02
CA GLY A 331 10.37 12.67 -17.91
C GLY A 331 11.29 11.62 -17.32
N VAL A 332 12.58 11.93 -17.18
CA VAL A 332 13.56 11.06 -16.54
C VAL A 332 13.87 11.58 -15.13
N THR A 333 13.34 10.89 -14.12
CA THR A 333 13.51 11.22 -12.70
C THR A 333 14.35 10.21 -11.93
N GLY A 334 14.34 8.92 -12.30
CA GLY A 334 15.23 7.93 -11.69
C GLY A 334 16.71 8.25 -11.91
N VAL A 335 17.57 7.62 -11.10
CA VAL A 335 19.00 7.92 -11.10
C VAL A 335 19.69 7.24 -12.30
N TYR A 336 20.39 8.06 -13.08
CA TYR A 336 21.32 7.68 -14.15
C TYR A 336 22.60 8.48 -13.92
N THR A 337 23.76 7.82 -13.90
CA THR A 337 25.02 8.44 -13.48
C THR A 337 26.08 8.57 -14.56
N GLY A 338 26.00 7.77 -15.63
CA GLY A 338 27.00 7.68 -16.68
C GLY A 338 26.40 7.57 -18.07
N TYR A 339 27.02 6.74 -18.91
CA TYR A 339 26.63 6.55 -20.31
C TYR A 339 25.76 5.29 -20.47
N CYS A 340 24.94 5.31 -21.52
CA CYS A 340 24.16 4.16 -21.98
C CYS A 340 24.42 3.89 -23.46
N ASN A 341 24.24 2.63 -23.87
CA ASN A 341 24.27 2.21 -25.27
C ASN A 341 22.85 2.05 -25.81
N HIS A 342 22.69 1.99 -27.13
CA HIS A 342 21.43 1.68 -27.81
C HIS A 342 20.24 2.62 -27.50
N PHE A 343 20.50 3.86 -27.09
CA PHE A 343 19.45 4.85 -26.94
C PHE A 343 18.78 5.16 -28.29
N ASN A 344 17.46 4.99 -28.36
CA ASN A 344 16.67 5.08 -29.60
C ASN A 344 16.40 6.53 -30.01
N ILE A 345 17.47 7.25 -30.37
CA ILE A 345 17.41 8.65 -30.80
C ILE A 345 16.57 8.83 -32.08
N GLY A 346 16.53 7.82 -32.95
CA GLY A 346 15.71 7.84 -34.17
C GLY A 346 14.23 7.94 -33.85
N SER A 347 13.71 7.07 -32.97
CA SER A 347 12.31 7.14 -32.55
C SER A 347 11.99 8.46 -31.85
N LEU A 348 12.90 8.95 -31.00
CA LEU A 348 12.72 10.24 -30.32
C LEU A 348 12.50 11.39 -31.33
N MET A 349 13.38 11.46 -32.34
CA MET A 349 13.36 12.52 -33.35
C MET A 349 12.17 12.39 -34.31
N GLU A 350 12.00 11.22 -34.95
CA GLU A 350 10.99 11.01 -36.00
C GLU A 350 9.55 11.15 -35.49
N THR A 351 9.30 10.86 -34.22
CA THR A 351 7.96 10.94 -33.61
C THR A 351 7.72 12.23 -32.82
N GLY A 352 8.69 13.15 -32.81
CA GLY A 352 8.56 14.46 -32.19
C GLY A 352 8.42 14.43 -30.67
N ILE A 353 8.88 13.37 -30.00
CA ILE A 353 8.77 13.22 -28.54
C ILE A 353 9.65 14.26 -27.84
N ARG A 354 9.16 14.75 -26.68
CA ARG A 354 9.94 15.59 -25.77
C ARG A 354 10.53 14.72 -24.67
N LEU A 355 11.84 14.65 -24.59
CA LEU A 355 12.53 13.99 -23.49
C LEU A 355 13.14 15.05 -22.57
N THR A 356 12.63 15.09 -21.35
CA THR A 356 13.07 16.01 -20.31
C THR A 356 13.87 15.22 -19.28
N GLY A 357 15.15 15.54 -19.14
CA GLY A 357 15.90 15.13 -17.96
C GLY A 357 15.47 16.00 -16.81
N ASN A 358 14.60 15.48 -15.92
CA ASN A 358 14.11 16.26 -14.77
C ASN A 358 15.25 16.61 -13.81
N GLY A 359 16.30 15.77 -13.82
CA GLY A 359 17.50 15.95 -13.03
C GLY A 359 17.23 15.81 -11.53
N GLN A 360 18.25 16.11 -10.74
CA GLN A 360 18.12 16.22 -9.29
C GLN A 360 17.18 17.39 -8.97
N SER A 361 16.18 17.15 -8.11
CA SER A 361 15.10 18.11 -7.89
C SER A 361 15.61 19.42 -7.28
N PRO A 362 15.27 20.59 -7.83
CA PRO A 362 15.58 21.88 -7.22
C PRO A 362 14.65 22.16 -6.03
N LEU A 363 14.73 21.34 -4.98
CA LEU A 363 13.80 21.28 -3.85
C LEU A 363 13.41 22.64 -3.25
N GLN A 364 14.39 23.53 -3.07
CA GLN A 364 14.19 24.86 -2.48
C GLN A 364 13.21 25.72 -3.29
N LYS A 365 12.95 25.38 -4.56
CA LYS A 365 11.92 25.99 -5.41
C LYS A 365 10.49 25.63 -4.98
N TYR A 366 10.28 24.43 -4.42
CA TYR A 366 8.94 23.86 -4.23
C TYR A 366 8.56 23.66 -2.76
N TRP A 367 9.51 23.39 -1.87
CA TRP A 367 9.25 22.93 -0.50
C TRP A 367 8.35 23.84 0.36
N LYS A 368 8.28 25.15 0.09
CA LYS A 368 7.39 26.07 0.81
C LYS A 368 5.94 25.92 0.36
N ASP A 369 5.71 25.77 -0.93
CA ASP A 369 4.37 25.55 -1.48
C ASP A 369 3.87 24.16 -1.09
N LEU A 370 4.76 23.16 -1.14
CA LEU A 370 4.44 21.81 -0.68
C LEU A 370 4.12 21.77 0.83
N LEU A 371 4.88 22.49 1.66
CA LEU A 371 4.56 22.64 3.09
C LEU A 371 3.16 23.23 3.28
N LYS A 372 2.80 24.26 2.53
CA LYS A 372 1.47 24.85 2.57
C LYS A 372 0.39 23.84 2.15
N TYR A 373 0.64 23.02 1.14
CA TYR A 373 -0.30 21.96 0.74
C TYR A 373 -0.43 20.85 1.80
N ILE A 374 0.60 20.57 2.59
CA ILE A 374 0.48 19.68 3.76
C ILE A 374 -0.42 20.30 4.81
N GLN A 375 -0.24 21.59 5.13
CA GLN A 375 -1.08 22.31 6.10
C GLN A 375 -2.54 22.41 5.67
N GLU A 376 -2.78 22.57 4.36
CA GLU A 376 -4.12 22.61 3.77
C GLU A 376 -4.74 21.22 3.53
N GLU A 377 -4.07 20.14 3.96
CA GLU A 377 -4.50 18.74 3.75
C GLU A 377 -4.82 18.41 2.28
N LYS A 378 -4.06 19.02 1.36
CA LYS A 378 -4.14 18.80 -0.08
C LYS A 378 -3.24 17.69 -0.56
N ILE A 379 -2.17 17.42 0.18
CA ILE A 379 -1.23 16.31 -0.06
C ILE A 379 -1.03 15.53 1.23
N TYR A 380 -0.85 14.22 1.11
CA TYR A 380 -0.81 13.31 2.26
C TYR A 380 0.47 12.46 2.25
N PRO A 381 1.62 13.02 2.71
CA PRO A 381 2.93 12.38 2.57
C PRO A 381 3.01 10.98 3.20
N LEU A 382 2.21 10.73 4.25
CA LEU A 382 2.24 9.47 4.99
C LEU A 382 1.61 8.30 4.23
N HIS A 383 0.94 8.53 3.10
CA HIS A 383 0.34 7.47 2.28
C HIS A 383 1.37 6.44 1.80
N MET A 384 2.60 6.86 1.48
CA MET A 384 3.66 5.95 1.04
C MET A 384 4.38 5.21 2.19
N VAL A 385 4.07 5.55 3.45
CA VAL A 385 4.80 5.06 4.62
C VAL A 385 4.23 3.72 5.07
N THR A 386 5.08 2.70 5.05
CA THR A 386 4.69 1.34 5.45
C THR A 386 5.18 0.98 6.86
N HIS A 387 6.36 1.47 7.27
CA HIS A 387 7.02 1.06 8.51
C HIS A 387 7.73 2.22 9.20
N ARG A 388 7.92 2.08 10.51
CA ARG A 388 8.71 2.95 11.37
C ARG A 388 9.68 2.09 12.15
N PHE A 389 10.96 2.45 12.12
CA PHE A 389 12.02 1.71 12.79
C PHE A 389 12.85 2.63 13.67
N LYS A 390 13.56 2.04 14.64
CA LYS A 390 14.56 2.79 15.39
C LYS A 390 15.86 2.85 14.59
N LEU A 391 16.70 3.84 14.90
CA LEU A 391 18.03 3.97 14.28
C LEU A 391 18.88 2.72 14.50
N GLU A 392 18.71 2.03 15.63
CA GLU A 392 19.40 0.78 15.95
C GLU A 392 19.10 -0.37 14.99
N ASP A 393 17.96 -0.35 14.31
CA ASP A 393 17.52 -1.44 13.45
C ASP A 393 18.00 -1.26 11.99
N MET A 394 18.62 -0.13 11.65
CA MET A 394 18.88 0.29 10.27
C MET A 394 19.70 -0.72 9.46
N GLU A 395 20.64 -1.43 10.08
CA GLU A 395 21.41 -2.50 9.40
C GLU A 395 20.49 -3.59 8.82
N THR A 396 19.47 -3.99 9.59
CA THR A 396 18.49 -4.99 9.15
C THR A 396 17.48 -4.38 8.17
N VAL A 397 17.08 -3.12 8.40
CA VAL A 397 16.07 -2.45 7.59
C VAL A 397 16.57 -2.22 6.15
N TYR A 398 17.85 -1.91 5.95
CA TYR A 398 18.45 -1.79 4.61
C TYR A 398 18.29 -3.08 3.79
N ASP A 399 18.57 -4.23 4.38
CA ASP A 399 18.41 -5.54 3.72
C ASP A 399 16.93 -5.84 3.40
N LEU A 400 16.02 -5.54 4.33
CA LEU A 400 14.58 -5.67 4.09
C LEU A 400 14.09 -4.77 2.95
N PHE A 401 14.53 -3.52 2.95
CA PHE A 401 14.15 -2.53 1.95
C PHE A 401 14.67 -2.95 0.56
N ASN A 402 15.92 -3.44 0.49
CA ASN A 402 16.50 -4.00 -0.72
C ASN A 402 15.70 -5.20 -1.26
N LYS A 403 15.34 -6.13 -0.38
CA LYS A 403 14.52 -7.31 -0.74
C LYS A 403 13.06 -6.99 -1.02
N ARG A 404 12.62 -5.76 -0.74
CA ARG A 404 11.23 -5.29 -0.89
C ARG A 404 10.28 -6.13 -0.03
N GLU A 405 10.76 -6.56 1.13
CA GLU A 405 9.99 -7.35 2.09
C GLU A 405 8.86 -6.49 2.68
N PRO A 406 7.63 -7.03 2.81
CA PRO A 406 6.48 -6.27 3.28
C PRO A 406 6.51 -5.97 4.78
N GLY A 407 7.54 -6.40 5.52
CA GLY A 407 7.77 -6.00 6.91
C GLY A 407 8.73 -6.88 7.71
N LEU A 408 9.19 -6.34 8.84
CA LEU A 408 9.95 -7.06 9.85
C LEU A 408 8.96 -7.75 10.81
N HIS A 409 8.67 -9.02 10.58
CA HIS A 409 7.93 -9.82 11.56
C HIS A 409 8.91 -10.73 12.31
N PRO A 410 8.93 -10.72 13.65
CA PRO A 410 9.61 -11.72 14.46
C PRO A 410 9.36 -13.12 13.88
N PRO A 411 10.41 -13.93 13.67
CA PRO A 411 10.25 -15.28 13.11
C PRO A 411 9.23 -16.13 13.88
N VAL A 412 9.10 -15.90 15.19
CA VAL A 412 8.12 -16.55 16.07
C VAL A 412 6.65 -16.26 15.70
N TRP A 413 6.38 -15.21 14.92
CA TRP A 413 5.04 -14.89 14.39
C TRP A 413 4.82 -15.46 12.98
N LYS A 414 5.88 -15.82 12.26
CA LYS A 414 5.81 -16.40 10.91
C LYS A 414 5.62 -17.92 10.92
N VAL A 415 5.79 -18.57 12.07
CA VAL A 415 5.75 -20.04 12.20
C VAL A 415 4.66 -20.45 13.19
N ALA A 416 3.65 -21.17 12.70
CA ALA A 416 2.63 -21.80 13.52
C ALA A 416 2.77 -23.33 13.47
N LYS A 417 2.63 -24.00 14.62
CA LYS A 417 2.59 -25.48 14.67
C LYS A 417 1.14 -25.94 14.48
N GLY A 418 0.86 -26.59 13.36
CA GLY A 418 -0.44 -27.22 13.11
C GLY A 418 -0.50 -28.65 13.67
N ILE A 419 -1.60 -29.00 14.34
CA ILE A 419 -1.96 -30.38 14.67
C ILE A 419 -3.17 -30.77 13.83
N LEU A 420 -3.07 -31.88 13.10
CA LEU A 420 -4.18 -32.47 12.37
C LEU A 420 -4.96 -33.43 13.28
N LEU A 421 -6.22 -33.12 13.54
CA LEU A 421 -7.14 -34.00 14.26
C LEU A 421 -8.10 -34.67 13.28
N ARG A 422 -8.19 -35.99 13.36
CA ARG A 422 -9.13 -36.78 12.57
C ARG A 422 -10.57 -36.50 13.01
N LYS A 423 -11.47 -36.12 12.08
CA LYS A 423 -12.91 -36.01 12.36
C LYS A 423 -13.49 -37.42 12.50
N PRO A 424 -14.34 -37.72 13.49
CA PRO A 424 -14.91 -39.05 13.63
C PRO A 424 -15.80 -39.43 12.44
N ASN A 425 -15.90 -40.72 12.15
CA ASN A 425 -16.87 -41.33 11.24
C ASN A 425 -16.89 -40.78 9.80
N LYS A 426 -15.75 -40.31 9.28
CA LYS A 426 -15.66 -39.94 7.86
C LYS A 426 -15.43 -41.17 6.97
N PRO A 427 -16.14 -41.27 5.83
CA PRO A 427 -16.08 -42.45 4.97
C PRO A 427 -14.73 -42.61 4.27
N ASP A 428 -13.99 -41.51 4.11
CA ASP A 428 -12.69 -41.48 3.44
C ASP A 428 -11.77 -40.51 4.20
N TYR A 429 -10.63 -41.04 4.66
CA TYR A 429 -9.58 -40.29 5.36
C TYR A 429 -8.36 -40.00 4.50
N THR A 430 -8.44 -40.25 3.19
CA THR A 430 -7.51 -39.68 2.22
C THR A 430 -7.93 -38.26 1.82
N ALA A 431 -9.22 -37.91 1.98
CA ALA A 431 -9.73 -36.57 1.73
C ALA A 431 -9.40 -35.56 2.84
N VAL A 432 -8.93 -34.37 2.46
CA VAL A 432 -8.60 -33.24 3.37
C VAL A 432 -9.76 -32.89 4.31
N LYS A 433 -11.01 -32.97 3.83
CA LYS A 433 -12.22 -32.68 4.62
C LYS A 433 -12.41 -33.56 5.86
N ALA A 434 -11.70 -34.70 5.93
CA ALA A 434 -11.77 -35.65 7.03
C ALA A 434 -10.91 -35.27 8.24
N TYR A 435 -10.11 -34.21 8.14
CA TYR A 435 -9.27 -33.70 9.22
C TYR A 435 -9.71 -32.30 9.64
N ARG A 436 -9.33 -31.91 10.87
CA ARG A 436 -9.38 -30.55 11.42
C ARG A 436 -7.94 -30.11 11.65
N VAL A 437 -7.60 -28.88 11.29
CA VAL A 437 -6.28 -28.31 11.60
C VAL A 437 -6.44 -27.40 12.83
N ILE A 438 -5.70 -27.70 13.90
CA ILE A 438 -5.56 -26.84 15.06
C ILE A 438 -4.21 -26.14 14.96
N SER A 439 -4.21 -24.81 14.90
CA SER A 439 -2.98 -24.02 15.00
C SER A 439 -2.63 -23.74 16.45
N LEU A 440 -1.44 -24.16 16.87
CA LEU A 440 -0.88 -23.80 18.17
C LEU A 440 -0.09 -22.50 18.03
N LEU A 441 -0.77 -21.39 18.29
CA LEU A 441 -0.13 -20.09 18.45
C LEU A 441 0.50 -19.98 19.84
N ASN A 442 1.67 -19.34 19.91
CA ASN A 442 2.24 -18.91 21.18
C ASN A 442 1.29 -17.88 21.86
N CYS A 443 1.46 -17.66 23.17
CA CYS A 443 0.58 -16.77 23.94
C CYS A 443 0.47 -15.36 23.31
N LEU A 444 1.59 -14.83 22.82
CA LEU A 444 1.65 -13.52 22.17
C LEU A 444 0.83 -13.48 20.86
N GLY A 445 0.88 -14.53 20.05
CA GLY A 445 0.08 -14.65 18.82
C GLY A 445 -1.41 -14.61 19.11
N LYS A 446 -1.86 -15.27 20.19
CA LYS A 446 -3.28 -15.20 20.63
C LYS A 446 -3.69 -13.80 21.08
N VAL A 447 -2.79 -13.07 21.75
CA VAL A 447 -3.04 -11.67 22.17
C VAL A 447 -3.13 -10.76 20.95
N VAL A 448 -2.20 -10.88 20.00
CA VAL A 448 -2.22 -10.09 18.75
C VAL A 448 -3.47 -10.40 17.93
N GLU A 449 -3.83 -11.67 17.81
CA GLU A 449 -5.05 -12.09 17.12
C GLU A 449 -6.30 -11.49 17.76
N LYS A 450 -6.35 -11.43 19.10
CA LYS A 450 -7.44 -10.76 19.81
C LYS A 450 -7.46 -9.24 19.58
N VAL A 451 -6.30 -8.60 19.58
CA VAL A 451 -6.18 -7.15 19.30
C VAL A 451 -6.60 -6.85 17.85
N ALA A 452 -6.18 -7.66 16.89
CA ALA A 452 -6.58 -7.56 15.49
C ALA A 452 -8.09 -7.76 15.34
N ALA A 453 -8.66 -8.79 15.97
CA ALA A 453 -10.10 -9.03 15.98
C ALA A 453 -10.87 -7.82 16.54
N ASP A 454 -10.42 -7.25 17.65
CA ASP A 454 -11.06 -6.10 18.27
C ASP A 454 -10.89 -4.81 17.45
N ALA A 455 -9.74 -4.61 16.80
CA ALA A 455 -9.49 -3.47 15.92
C ALA A 455 -10.36 -3.54 14.66
N ILE A 456 -10.39 -4.70 13.99
CA ILE A 456 -11.27 -4.98 12.85
C ILE A 456 -12.72 -4.73 13.28
N ALA A 457 -13.16 -5.29 14.41
CA ALA A 457 -14.50 -5.13 14.95
C ALA A 457 -14.92 -3.67 15.19
N ARG A 458 -13.99 -2.82 15.67
CA ARG A 458 -14.26 -1.38 15.91
C ARG A 458 -14.42 -0.59 14.62
N THR A 459 -13.79 -1.01 13.53
CA THR A 459 -13.93 -0.36 12.22
C THR A 459 -15.22 -0.76 11.48
N MET A 460 -16.03 -1.69 12.01
CA MET A 460 -17.17 -2.32 11.33
C MET A 460 -18.50 -1.55 11.38
N GLY A 461 -18.51 -0.23 11.20
CA GLY A 461 -19.75 0.52 10.97
C GLY A 461 -20.52 0.14 9.69
N VAL A 462 -20.07 -0.91 8.97
CA VAL A 462 -20.42 -1.24 7.58
C VAL A 462 -21.16 -2.60 7.45
N LEU A 463 -21.28 -3.39 8.52
CA LEU A 463 -21.98 -4.68 8.45
C LEU A 463 -23.49 -4.55 8.58
N HIS A 464 -24.23 -5.32 7.79
CA HIS A 464 -25.69 -5.35 7.82
C HIS A 464 -26.23 -5.67 9.22
N PRO A 465 -27.32 -5.03 9.68
CA PRO A 465 -27.88 -5.28 11.02
C PRO A 465 -28.31 -6.74 11.27
N GLY A 466 -28.69 -7.45 10.21
CA GLY A 466 -29.10 -8.85 10.26
C GLY A 466 -27.96 -9.87 10.36
N GLN A 467 -26.70 -9.47 10.21
CA GLN A 467 -25.55 -10.37 10.32
C GLN A 467 -25.14 -10.58 11.78
N MET A 468 -25.23 -11.82 12.26
CA MET A 468 -24.92 -12.20 13.65
C MET A 468 -23.85 -13.31 13.71
N GLY A 469 -23.33 -13.59 14.91
CA GLY A 469 -22.12 -14.40 15.10
C GLY A 469 -20.86 -13.54 14.97
N GLY A 470 -19.80 -13.86 15.72
CA GLY A 470 -18.52 -13.13 15.68
C GLY A 470 -18.56 -11.64 16.12
N ARG A 471 -19.75 -11.09 16.44
CA ARG A 471 -19.98 -9.70 16.83
C ARG A 471 -20.33 -9.60 18.31
N LYS A 472 -19.86 -8.54 18.97
CA LYS A 472 -20.21 -8.25 20.36
C LYS A 472 -21.73 -8.00 20.45
N GLN A 473 -22.42 -8.69 21.37
CA GLN A 473 -23.88 -8.57 21.61
C GLN A 473 -24.78 -8.94 20.41
N ARG A 474 -24.34 -9.85 19.52
CA ARG A 474 -25.16 -10.40 18.43
C ARG A 474 -25.00 -11.93 18.38
N SER A 475 -25.72 -12.60 19.25
CA SER A 475 -25.70 -14.05 19.48
C SER A 475 -26.74 -14.79 18.62
N ALA A 476 -26.71 -16.12 18.66
CA ALA A 476 -27.77 -16.95 18.06
C ALA A 476 -29.15 -16.66 18.69
N ILE A 477 -29.20 -16.29 19.97
CA ILE A 477 -30.44 -15.89 20.65
C ILE A 477 -31.01 -14.62 20.01
N ASP A 478 -30.15 -13.66 19.68
CA ASP A 478 -30.56 -12.43 19.01
C ASP A 478 -31.08 -12.70 17.59
N ALA A 479 -30.49 -13.67 16.87
CA ALA A 479 -30.93 -14.06 15.54
C ALA A 479 -32.35 -14.65 15.59
N VAL A 480 -32.60 -15.53 16.57
CA VAL A 480 -33.92 -16.11 16.81
C VAL A 480 -34.92 -15.04 17.26
N ALA A 481 -34.52 -14.11 18.13
CA ALA A 481 -35.37 -13.01 18.56
C ALA A 481 -35.80 -12.12 17.39
N CYS A 482 -34.89 -11.78 16.47
CA CYS A 482 -35.20 -11.05 15.25
C CYS A 482 -36.16 -11.84 14.35
N LEU A 483 -35.94 -13.15 14.15
CA LEU A 483 -36.84 -14.01 13.39
C LEU A 483 -38.27 -13.99 13.96
N ILE A 484 -38.42 -14.14 15.28
CA ILE A 484 -39.72 -14.11 15.97
C ILE A 484 -40.38 -12.74 15.81
N GLN A 485 -39.65 -11.66 16.05
CA GLN A 485 -40.16 -10.29 15.95
C GLN A 485 -40.67 -9.98 14.54
N ASN A 486 -39.85 -10.26 13.53
CA ASN A 486 -40.20 -10.09 12.11
C ASN A 486 -41.45 -10.87 11.73
N THR A 487 -41.54 -12.12 12.21
CA THR A 487 -42.72 -12.97 11.99
C THR A 487 -43.97 -12.37 12.63
N HIS A 488 -43.86 -11.89 13.87
CA HIS A 488 -44.97 -11.26 14.57
C HIS A 488 -45.44 -9.97 13.91
N GLU A 489 -44.53 -9.15 13.37
CA GLU A 489 -44.87 -7.93 12.65
C GLU A 489 -45.64 -8.22 11.36
N ALA A 490 -45.16 -9.18 10.56
CA ALA A 490 -45.87 -9.63 9.35
C ALA A 490 -47.27 -10.18 9.68
N TRP A 491 -47.41 -10.89 10.79
CA TRP A 491 -48.71 -11.41 11.23
C TRP A 491 -49.70 -10.33 11.67
N LYS A 492 -49.23 -9.22 12.25
CA LYS A 492 -50.10 -8.06 12.52
C LYS A 492 -50.73 -7.52 11.23
N LEU A 493 -50.03 -7.66 10.11
CA LEU A 493 -50.49 -7.29 8.77
C LEU A 493 -51.24 -8.43 8.05
N GLN A 494 -51.60 -9.52 8.75
CA GLN A 494 -52.30 -10.69 8.18
C GLN A 494 -51.52 -11.44 7.09
N GLN A 495 -50.20 -11.29 7.05
CA GLN A 495 -49.30 -11.94 6.11
C GLN A 495 -48.83 -13.33 6.62
N LEU A 496 -48.43 -14.18 5.69
CA LEU A 496 -47.62 -15.38 5.88
C LEU A 496 -46.14 -14.96 5.84
N VAL A 497 -45.26 -15.72 6.49
CA VAL A 497 -43.81 -15.51 6.37
C VAL A 497 -43.15 -16.80 5.93
N GLY A 498 -42.48 -16.80 4.78
CA GLY A 498 -41.57 -17.87 4.41
C GLY A 498 -40.16 -17.58 4.90
N ALA A 499 -39.48 -18.60 5.42
CA ALA A 499 -38.07 -18.58 5.73
C ALA A 499 -37.33 -19.57 4.83
N LEU A 500 -36.25 -19.14 4.20
CA LEU A 500 -35.34 -20.00 3.44
C LEU A 500 -33.95 -19.90 4.08
N PHE A 501 -33.41 -21.03 4.53
CA PHE A 501 -32.08 -21.12 5.13
C PHE A 501 -31.12 -21.74 4.12
N LEU A 502 -30.17 -20.93 3.65
CA LEU A 502 -29.16 -21.30 2.67
C LEU A 502 -27.87 -21.72 3.41
N ASP A 503 -27.35 -22.92 3.10
CA ASP A 503 -26.04 -23.38 3.56
C ASP A 503 -24.95 -22.89 2.61
N LEU A 504 -23.90 -22.29 3.17
CA LEU A 504 -22.77 -21.78 2.41
C LEU A 504 -21.70 -22.84 2.17
N GLN A 505 -21.18 -22.90 0.95
CA GLN A 505 -19.99 -23.68 0.60
C GLN A 505 -18.95 -22.79 -0.07
N ILE A 506 -17.69 -23.02 0.28
CA ILE A 506 -16.57 -22.30 -0.34
C ILE A 506 -16.04 -23.17 -1.49
N ASP A 507 -15.91 -22.56 -2.68
CA ASP A 507 -15.26 -23.21 -3.81
C ASP A 507 -13.75 -23.29 -3.58
N ASN A 508 -13.27 -24.49 -3.22
CA ASN A 508 -11.86 -24.73 -2.97
C ASN A 508 -10.99 -24.72 -4.24
N THR A 509 -11.57 -24.62 -5.44
CA THR A 509 -10.83 -24.57 -6.71
C THR A 509 -10.43 -23.16 -7.12
N GLN A 510 -11.18 -22.15 -6.66
CA GLN A 510 -10.94 -20.74 -6.96
C GLN A 510 -10.25 -19.98 -5.82
N CYS A 511 -10.08 -20.62 -4.65
CA CYS A 511 -9.47 -20.01 -3.48
C CYS A 511 -8.07 -20.60 -3.21
N PRO A 512 -6.96 -19.88 -3.47
CA PRO A 512 -5.64 -20.31 -3.05
C PRO A 512 -5.39 -20.07 -1.55
N ALA A 513 -6.43 -20.11 -0.70
CA ALA A 513 -6.31 -19.74 0.70
C ALA A 513 -5.71 -20.86 1.55
N HIS A 514 -4.57 -20.54 2.18
CA HIS A 514 -4.14 -21.17 3.41
C HIS A 514 -5.32 -21.22 4.40
N PRO A 515 -5.74 -22.40 4.88
CA PRO A 515 -6.89 -22.50 5.78
C PRO A 515 -6.61 -21.69 7.05
N VAL A 516 -7.49 -20.75 7.36
CA VAL A 516 -7.45 -20.08 8.67
C VAL A 516 -7.77 -21.14 9.74
N PRO A 517 -6.98 -21.26 10.82
CA PRO A 517 -7.17 -22.33 11.79
C PRO A 517 -8.53 -22.25 12.48
N GLN A 518 -9.18 -23.41 12.64
CA GLN A 518 -10.42 -23.51 13.41
C GLN A 518 -10.15 -23.11 14.87
N GLY A 519 -10.90 -22.12 15.38
CA GLY A 519 -10.73 -21.56 16.74
C GLY A 519 -10.09 -20.16 16.78
N SER A 520 -9.71 -19.59 15.64
CA SER A 520 -9.31 -18.18 15.51
C SER A 520 -10.47 -17.24 15.86
N PRO A 521 -10.34 -16.26 16.78
CA PRO A 521 -11.35 -15.22 16.99
C PRO A 521 -11.46 -14.25 15.80
N VAL A 522 -10.48 -14.20 14.91
CA VAL A 522 -10.50 -13.34 13.70
C VAL A 522 -11.27 -14.01 12.57
N SER A 523 -11.25 -15.33 12.47
CA SER A 523 -11.85 -16.09 11.37
C SER A 523 -13.35 -15.81 11.18
N PRO A 524 -14.23 -15.88 12.20
CA PRO A 524 -15.65 -15.53 12.03
C PRO A 524 -15.88 -14.07 11.61
N ILE A 525 -15.02 -13.15 12.06
CA ILE A 525 -15.13 -11.72 11.74
C ILE A 525 -14.83 -11.48 10.25
N LEU A 526 -13.71 -12.03 9.75
CA LEU A 526 -13.34 -11.92 8.34
C LEU A 526 -14.38 -12.56 7.42
N PHE A 527 -14.94 -13.69 7.85
CA PHE A 527 -15.96 -14.40 7.10
C PHE A 527 -17.25 -13.56 6.96
N ILE A 528 -17.70 -12.89 8.03
CA ILE A 528 -18.88 -12.02 7.98
C ILE A 528 -18.62 -10.74 7.16
N ILE A 529 -17.40 -10.18 7.21
CA ILE A 529 -17.00 -9.08 6.30
C ILE A 529 -17.14 -9.53 4.85
N TYR A 530 -16.63 -10.72 4.55
CA TYR A 530 -16.66 -11.25 3.20
C TYR A 530 -18.08 -11.40 2.66
N LEU A 531 -19.03 -11.80 3.53
CA LEU A 531 -20.45 -11.90 3.18
C LEU A 531 -21.23 -10.57 3.25
N SER A 532 -20.63 -9.46 3.70
CA SER A 532 -21.36 -8.23 4.02
C SER A 532 -22.15 -7.64 2.85
N GLY A 533 -21.71 -7.86 1.61
CA GLY A 533 -22.36 -7.34 0.40
C GLY A 533 -23.60 -8.10 -0.05
N VAL A 534 -23.82 -9.35 0.40
CA VAL A 534 -24.90 -10.19 -0.13
C VAL A 534 -26.28 -9.73 0.35
N PHE A 535 -26.39 -9.25 1.59
CA PHE A 535 -27.66 -8.79 2.15
C PHE A 535 -28.15 -7.51 1.46
N ASP A 536 -27.25 -6.54 1.30
CA ASP A 536 -27.51 -5.32 0.53
C ASP A 536 -27.93 -5.61 -0.92
N ALA A 537 -27.30 -6.60 -1.56
CA ALA A 537 -27.65 -6.99 -2.92
C ALA A 537 -29.07 -7.56 -3.02
N ILE A 538 -29.46 -8.40 -2.05
CA ILE A 538 -30.79 -9.00 -1.98
C ILE A 538 -31.86 -7.94 -1.67
N GLU A 539 -31.68 -7.16 -0.60
CA GLU A 539 -32.70 -6.20 -0.14
C GLU A 539 -32.93 -5.05 -1.14
N ARG A 540 -31.92 -4.68 -1.95
CA ARG A 540 -32.09 -3.71 -3.04
C ARG A 540 -32.89 -4.24 -4.22
N ARG A 541 -32.85 -5.55 -4.49
CA ARG A 541 -33.48 -6.17 -5.67
C ARG A 541 -34.84 -6.79 -5.34
N VAL A 542 -35.03 -7.27 -4.11
CA VAL A 542 -36.23 -7.98 -3.69
C VAL A 542 -36.91 -7.24 -2.54
N ASN A 543 -37.95 -6.47 -2.89
CA ASN A 543 -38.64 -5.62 -1.92
C ASN A 543 -39.33 -6.45 -0.82
N GLY A 544 -39.09 -6.07 0.43
CA GLY A 544 -39.72 -6.65 1.60
C GLY A 544 -39.12 -7.98 2.08
N ILE A 545 -38.02 -8.44 1.50
CA ILE A 545 -37.18 -9.50 2.11
C ILE A 545 -36.45 -8.92 3.33
N GLN A 546 -36.31 -9.73 4.37
CA GLN A 546 -35.40 -9.44 5.47
C GLN A 546 -34.32 -10.52 5.54
N CYS A 547 -33.06 -10.09 5.58
CA CYS A 547 -31.92 -11.01 5.68
C CYS A 547 -31.44 -11.14 7.14
N LEU A 548 -31.22 -12.37 7.58
CA LEU A 548 -30.61 -12.72 8.87
C LEU A 548 -29.50 -13.74 8.63
N SER A 549 -28.43 -13.71 9.41
CA SER A 549 -27.48 -14.83 9.46
C SER A 549 -26.92 -15.07 10.85
N PHE A 550 -26.45 -16.29 11.05
CA PHE A 550 -25.49 -16.60 12.11
C PHE A 550 -24.26 -17.24 11.48
N ALA A 551 -23.13 -16.50 11.49
CA ALA A 551 -21.90 -16.92 10.82
C ALA A 551 -22.12 -17.30 9.33
N ASP A 552 -22.06 -18.59 9.00
CA ASP A 552 -22.20 -19.20 7.67
C ASP A 552 -23.64 -19.58 7.26
N ASP A 553 -24.60 -19.51 8.18
CA ASP A 553 -25.99 -19.80 7.87
C ASP A 553 -26.73 -18.52 7.46
N ILE A 554 -27.22 -18.44 6.22
CA ILE A 554 -28.00 -17.30 5.72
C ILE A 554 -29.50 -17.64 5.72
N GLY A 555 -30.29 -16.86 6.46
CA GLY A 555 -31.75 -16.90 6.47
C GLY A 555 -32.38 -15.74 5.69
N LEU A 556 -33.29 -16.08 4.77
CA LEU A 556 -34.09 -15.13 4.00
C LEU A 556 -35.55 -15.20 4.45
N LEU A 557 -36.10 -14.08 4.90
CA LEU A 557 -37.48 -13.99 5.37
C LEU A 557 -38.34 -13.20 4.37
N ALA A 558 -39.40 -13.84 3.87
CA ALA A 558 -40.31 -13.29 2.89
C ALA A 558 -41.74 -13.21 3.45
N PRO A 559 -42.21 -12.03 3.89
CA PRO A 559 -43.62 -11.80 4.17
C PRO A 559 -44.45 -11.71 2.86
N GLY A 560 -45.65 -12.27 2.87
CA GLY A 560 -46.58 -12.21 1.73
C GLY A 560 -48.02 -12.59 2.09
N TYR A 561 -48.98 -12.21 1.28
CA TYR A 561 -50.40 -12.49 1.55
C TYR A 561 -50.87 -13.87 1.07
N SER A 562 -50.06 -14.53 0.23
CA SER A 562 -50.31 -15.87 -0.31
C SER A 562 -49.04 -16.71 -0.36
N VAL A 563 -49.17 -18.04 -0.34
CA VAL A 563 -48.04 -18.97 -0.46
C VAL A 563 -47.26 -18.72 -1.77
N ARG A 564 -47.99 -18.43 -2.86
CA ARG A 564 -47.39 -18.12 -4.17
C ARG A 564 -46.53 -16.85 -4.15
N GLU A 565 -46.97 -15.81 -3.46
CA GLU A 565 -46.19 -14.57 -3.32
C GLU A 565 -44.91 -14.82 -2.51
N VAL A 566 -45.00 -15.59 -1.43
CA VAL A 566 -43.85 -15.96 -0.59
C VAL A 566 -42.83 -16.77 -1.39
N CYS A 567 -43.26 -17.81 -2.12
CA CYS A 567 -42.39 -18.59 -3.00
C CYS A 567 -41.65 -17.70 -4.00
N LYS A 568 -42.38 -16.79 -4.67
CA LYS A 568 -41.78 -15.89 -5.66
C LYS A 568 -40.67 -15.02 -5.06
N LYS A 569 -40.92 -14.42 -3.89
CA LYS A 569 -39.92 -13.58 -3.21
C LYS A 569 -38.69 -14.38 -2.76
N LEU A 570 -38.90 -15.56 -2.19
CA LEU A 570 -37.78 -16.43 -1.76
C LEU A 570 -36.94 -16.91 -2.94
N GLN A 571 -37.58 -17.30 -4.04
CA GLN A 571 -36.89 -17.70 -5.28
C GLN A 571 -36.07 -16.56 -5.87
N GLU A 572 -36.64 -15.35 -5.92
CA GLU A 572 -35.94 -14.17 -6.43
C GLU A 572 -34.75 -13.79 -5.54
N ALA A 573 -34.92 -13.85 -4.22
CA ALA A 573 -33.87 -13.57 -3.26
C ALA A 573 -32.73 -14.61 -3.30
N ALA A 574 -33.07 -15.89 -3.39
CA ALA A 574 -32.10 -16.97 -3.55
C ALA A 574 -31.31 -16.81 -4.86
N LYS A 575 -31.97 -16.46 -5.96
CA LYS A 575 -31.31 -16.17 -7.24
C LYS A 575 -30.31 -15.02 -7.12
N VAL A 576 -30.68 -13.93 -6.46
CA VAL A 576 -29.76 -12.79 -6.24
C VAL A 576 -28.56 -13.21 -5.39
N ALA A 577 -28.78 -14.01 -4.35
CA ALA A 577 -27.71 -14.54 -3.51
C ALA A 577 -26.72 -15.37 -4.33
N ILE A 578 -27.22 -16.29 -5.16
CA ILE A 578 -26.42 -17.15 -6.04
C ILE A 578 -25.66 -16.34 -7.10
N GLU A 579 -26.31 -15.38 -7.76
CA GLU A 579 -25.65 -14.48 -8.73
C GLU A 579 -24.51 -13.68 -8.08
N TRP A 580 -24.73 -13.17 -6.87
CA TRP A 580 -23.69 -12.49 -6.09
C TRP A 580 -22.55 -13.46 -5.73
N GLY A 581 -22.90 -14.70 -5.39
CA GLY A 581 -21.97 -15.79 -5.13
C GLY A 581 -21.07 -16.09 -6.34
N HIS A 582 -21.61 -16.17 -7.56
CA HIS A 582 -20.84 -16.42 -8.79
C HIS A 582 -19.83 -15.32 -9.12
N GLY A 583 -20.07 -14.08 -8.69
CA GLY A 583 -19.10 -12.99 -8.77
C GLY A 583 -18.00 -13.03 -7.70
N SER A 584 -18.04 -14.05 -6.83
CA SER A 584 -17.25 -14.21 -5.60
C SER A 584 -16.76 -15.67 -5.46
N VAL A 585 -15.96 -16.02 -4.46
CA VAL A 585 -15.62 -17.44 -4.15
C VAL A 585 -16.70 -18.17 -3.32
N VAL A 586 -17.94 -17.66 -3.30
CA VAL A 586 -19.04 -18.18 -2.47
C VAL A 586 -20.00 -19.02 -3.32
N GLN A 587 -20.27 -20.24 -2.88
CA GLN A 587 -21.30 -21.10 -3.43
C GLN A 587 -22.36 -21.40 -2.35
N PHE A 588 -23.56 -21.77 -2.79
CA PHE A 588 -24.65 -22.16 -1.92
C PHE A 588 -24.98 -23.63 -2.19
N ASP A 589 -25.09 -24.44 -1.13
CA ASP A 589 -25.51 -25.83 -1.26
C ASP A 589 -27.05 -25.90 -1.31
N ALA A 590 -27.57 -25.97 -2.53
CA ALA A 590 -29.00 -26.13 -2.77
C ALA A 590 -29.55 -27.44 -2.15
N GLY A 591 -28.73 -28.47 -1.99
CA GLY A 591 -29.12 -29.77 -1.42
C GLY A 591 -29.28 -29.77 0.10
N LYS A 592 -28.77 -28.76 0.79
CA LYS A 592 -28.93 -28.57 2.24
C LYS A 592 -29.79 -27.35 2.61
N THR A 593 -30.37 -26.70 1.61
CA THR A 593 -31.24 -25.57 1.82
C THR A 593 -32.56 -26.03 2.42
N GLU A 594 -33.03 -25.34 3.47
CA GLU A 594 -34.30 -25.65 4.13
C GLU A 594 -35.30 -24.51 3.99
N ALA A 595 -36.56 -24.84 3.69
CA ALA A 595 -37.66 -23.87 3.60
C ALA A 595 -38.72 -24.14 4.67
N VAL A 596 -39.17 -23.08 5.35
CA VAL A 596 -40.20 -23.14 6.39
C VAL A 596 -41.25 -22.05 6.14
N LEU A 597 -42.53 -22.34 6.39
CA LEU A 597 -43.58 -21.34 6.34
C LEU A 597 -44.16 -21.10 7.74
N LEU A 598 -44.14 -19.85 8.19
CA LEU A 598 -44.61 -19.41 9.50
C LEU A 598 -45.97 -18.70 9.35
N THR A 599 -47.02 -19.29 9.93
CA THR A 599 -48.39 -18.77 9.79
C THR A 599 -49.27 -19.05 11.01
N ARG A 600 -50.17 -18.11 11.31
CA ARG A 600 -51.29 -18.33 12.25
C ARG A 600 -52.56 -18.88 11.57
N LYS A 601 -52.63 -18.79 10.24
CA LYS A 601 -53.82 -19.21 9.48
C LYS A 601 -53.92 -20.73 9.51
N GLN A 602 -55.09 -21.25 9.82
CA GLN A 602 -55.39 -22.68 9.82
C GLN A 602 -56.50 -22.98 8.80
N GLY A 603 -56.35 -24.06 8.04
CA GLY A 603 -57.32 -24.50 7.04
C GLY A 603 -56.78 -25.60 6.16
N ARG A 604 -57.64 -26.53 5.73
CA ARG A 604 -57.26 -27.66 4.87
C ARG A 604 -56.68 -27.18 3.53
N GLU A 605 -57.30 -26.16 2.95
CA GLU A 605 -56.87 -25.54 1.70
C GLU A 605 -55.46 -24.92 1.78
N LEU A 606 -55.14 -24.23 2.88
CA LEU A 606 -53.80 -23.67 3.08
C LEU A 606 -52.75 -24.77 3.26
N LYS A 607 -53.07 -25.85 3.99
CA LYS A 607 -52.16 -27.01 4.10
C LYS A 607 -51.89 -27.65 2.75
N ASP A 608 -52.92 -27.83 1.93
CA ASP A 608 -52.78 -28.38 0.58
C ASP A 608 -51.94 -27.46 -0.33
N GLN A 609 -52.08 -26.14 -0.19
CA GLN A 609 -51.26 -25.15 -0.89
C GLN A 609 -49.78 -25.22 -0.47
N ILE A 610 -49.49 -25.35 0.83
CA ILE A 610 -48.12 -25.45 1.35
C ILE A 610 -47.47 -26.76 0.89
N GLN A 611 -48.20 -27.88 0.97
CA GLN A 611 -47.69 -29.20 0.58
C GLN A 611 -47.32 -29.28 -0.91
N ARG A 612 -47.97 -28.47 -1.76
CA ARG A 612 -47.67 -28.39 -3.20
C ARG A 612 -46.66 -27.28 -3.54
N ALA A 613 -46.35 -26.40 -2.60
CA ALA A 613 -45.46 -25.27 -2.82
C ALA A 613 -44.00 -25.68 -2.65
N GLN A 614 -43.15 -25.15 -3.53
CA GLN A 614 -41.72 -25.38 -3.54
C GLN A 614 -41.02 -24.07 -3.89
N VAL A 615 -39.79 -23.89 -3.40
CA VAL A 615 -38.91 -22.78 -3.74
C VAL A 615 -37.79 -23.36 -4.61
N GLU A 616 -37.68 -22.88 -5.84
CA GLU A 616 -36.58 -23.24 -6.73
C GLU A 616 -35.30 -22.47 -6.37
N VAL A 617 -34.21 -23.20 -6.09
CA VAL A 617 -32.88 -22.68 -5.73
C VAL A 617 -31.85 -23.42 -6.58
N ASP A 618 -31.20 -22.71 -7.51
CA ASP A 618 -30.20 -23.28 -8.43
C ASP A 618 -30.63 -24.59 -9.12
N GLY A 619 -31.85 -24.61 -9.67
CA GLY A 619 -32.43 -25.78 -10.32
C GLY A 619 -32.91 -26.90 -9.38
N HIS A 620 -32.76 -26.73 -8.05
CA HIS A 620 -33.28 -27.65 -7.05
C HIS A 620 -34.61 -27.15 -6.49
N CYS A 621 -35.59 -28.03 -6.41
CA CYS A 621 -36.89 -27.71 -5.80
C CYS A 621 -36.87 -28.02 -4.31
N VAL A 622 -36.90 -26.97 -3.47
CA VAL A 622 -36.91 -27.08 -2.00
C VAL A 622 -38.37 -27.03 -1.51
N PRO A 623 -38.95 -28.14 -1.02
CA PRO A 623 -40.29 -28.14 -0.45
C PRO A 623 -40.30 -27.47 0.93
N PHE A 624 -41.44 -26.90 1.32
CA PHE A 624 -41.61 -26.44 2.70
C PHE A 624 -41.68 -27.61 3.67
N ASN A 625 -40.86 -27.56 4.72
CA ASN A 625 -40.92 -28.53 5.80
C ASN A 625 -42.23 -28.36 6.58
N LEU A 626 -43.15 -29.32 6.42
CA LEU A 626 -44.47 -29.30 7.04
C LEU A 626 -44.43 -29.52 8.56
N GLU A 627 -43.41 -30.22 9.08
CA GLU A 627 -43.22 -30.41 10.53
C GLU A 627 -42.69 -29.12 11.18
N ALA A 628 -41.89 -28.34 10.45
CA ALA A 628 -41.38 -27.04 10.88
C ALA A 628 -42.32 -25.87 10.57
N THR A 629 -43.39 -26.08 9.79
CA THR A 629 -44.41 -25.08 9.46
C THR A 629 -45.27 -24.81 10.70
N LEU A 630 -45.02 -23.67 11.37
CA LEU A 630 -45.47 -23.44 12.74
C LEU A 630 -46.25 -22.14 12.92
N CYS A 631 -47.05 -22.13 13.99
CA CYS A 631 -47.54 -20.91 14.63
C CYS A 631 -46.65 -20.65 15.87
N PRO A 632 -45.68 -19.72 15.84
CA PRO A 632 -44.88 -19.25 16.98
C PRO A 632 -45.51 -19.20 18.38
N SER A 633 -46.83 -19.11 18.56
CA SER A 633 -47.47 -19.29 19.87
C SER A 633 -47.31 -20.69 20.49
N THR A 634 -46.86 -21.69 19.72
CA THR A 634 -46.45 -23.02 20.21
C THR A 634 -45.00 -23.08 20.68
N TRP A 635 -44.22 -22.01 20.50
CA TRP A 635 -42.89 -21.87 21.09
C TRP A 635 -43.05 -21.47 22.57
N ARG A 636 -43.72 -22.32 23.35
CA ARG A 636 -43.60 -22.26 24.81
C ARG A 636 -42.25 -22.87 25.15
N GLN A 637 -41.52 -22.26 26.09
CA GLN A 637 -40.42 -22.93 26.77
C GLN A 637 -40.94 -24.27 27.28
N HIS A 638 -40.51 -25.37 26.65
CA HIS A 638 -40.69 -26.70 27.19
C HIS A 638 -39.65 -26.85 28.31
N ASP A 639 -40.02 -26.41 29.51
CA ASP A 639 -39.37 -26.85 30.74
C ASP A 639 -39.76 -28.32 30.96
N GLY A 640 -38.94 -29.26 30.48
CA GLY A 640 -39.17 -30.69 30.73
C GLY A 640 -38.42 -31.63 29.80
N LEU A 641 -37.28 -32.12 30.29
CA LEU A 641 -36.45 -33.23 29.81
C LEU A 641 -37.15 -34.28 28.90
N GLY A 642 -36.58 -34.49 27.70
CA GLY A 642 -36.95 -35.61 26.83
C GLY A 642 -36.30 -35.58 25.43
N SER A 643 -35.00 -35.88 25.37
CA SER A 643 -34.23 -36.40 24.22
C SER A 643 -34.43 -35.77 22.82
N GLY A 644 -33.39 -35.07 22.35
CA GLY A 644 -33.07 -35.06 20.91
C GLY A 644 -32.83 -33.71 20.23
N LEU A 645 -32.17 -32.74 20.86
CA LEU A 645 -31.41 -31.67 20.16
C LEU A 645 -30.60 -30.89 21.20
N THR A 646 -29.45 -31.42 21.57
CA THR A 646 -28.42 -30.70 22.35
C THR A 646 -27.39 -30.15 21.38
N LEU A 647 -27.37 -28.82 21.20
CA LEU A 647 -26.22 -28.10 20.64
C LEU A 647 -25.31 -27.72 21.81
N GLY A 648 -24.25 -28.50 21.99
CA GLY A 648 -23.10 -28.16 22.84
C GLY A 648 -21.97 -27.53 22.03
#